data_AF-A0A943M2B6-F1
#
_entry.id   AF-A0A943M2B6-F1
#
_cell.length_a   1.000
_cell.length_b   1.000
_cell.length_c   1.000
_cell.angle_alpha   90.00
_cell.angle_beta   90.00
_cell.angle_gamma   90.00
#
_symmetry.space_group_name_H-M   'P 1'
#
loop_
_entity.id
_entity.type
_entity.pdbx_description
1 polymer ?
#
loop_
_entity_poly.entity_id
_entity_poly.type
_entity_poly.pdbx_seq_one_letter_code
_entity_poly.pdbx_strand_id
1 'polypeptide(L)'
;MKKLYPSRMLLSVIGLCGCLFPSCSNDDGNTPTPGMSGNSFVYGNVESKIESVVYTVDERQANYAFYFSPTRGLDDLGSMLTADDYILVVTPAPTGAIDLMSAGNRLTYKQIDVSAATGDKVATAALSLSLTSPSAVRMSLDVAMKSGETLRAEYDGACLKLDEQQDEVRLTDKIFGYYMGTAGGNAGTAGYYVALTNAQWEGAGTQFNLTSEGYALVVDFYGAPGETWRDMPTGSFTQSDNGEDHTFKGDYSAVLYRDDKGLMQMFALTGPVKIEREADVMTVSASFFDKNHAYHTLVYRGELKLNDATLNVRLPQIDDDVFIDGAYASGVYNGDVFENGSGLTEITIYDRKAENGEPNGSAMTIALFSTKFTDPQRERRLIPGTYQAATTYAQGTWMPTVELEILGMIVPMGTFVTYADGTQQGAYAYAASGDVVIREGGNNTYTIEFDLQSISGHAIRGSYTGEVYLEDQSRDDKNDGTSNLDNDYELDLSLQSRANCYPQEEIWVRGLGTVSVETACEYSGREYGFQQVWIGTGEGVWEITDEYPADKGRGKLIEDDVLRIDLLVQKGLEDKITPGTYPITTNRYPVLFGAGVCVCGYNCFYGTSMLRVMSAIGWGYPSGYYDPDYTVANGWLNVPQFGKYASIYSGVVTVAKADGGDNWFTFTVDGRDVLKHRITGSWTGPVCLGNTDTPVVQSGAAPQTAAERKTSSFRELKSCIEEQQRISVYRQSFK
;
A
#
# COMPACT_ATOMS: atom_id res chain seq x y z
N MET A 1 4.20 30.47 31.49
CA MET A 1 4.56 31.81 30.93
C MET A 1 5.85 31.61 30.15
N LYS A 2 6.03 31.91 28.86
CA LYS A 2 5.28 32.62 27.81
C LYS A 2 5.45 31.83 26.49
N LYS A 3 4.40 31.84 25.66
CA LYS A 3 4.36 31.36 24.28
C LYS A 3 5.20 32.25 23.37
N LEU A 4 5.77 31.71 22.28
CA LEU A 4 6.04 32.45 21.05
C LEU A 4 5.96 31.49 19.85
N TYR A 5 5.16 31.88 18.86
CA TYR A 5 4.90 31.24 17.58
C TYR A 5 6.00 31.56 16.55
N PRO A 6 6.16 30.77 15.47
CA PRO A 6 7.02 31.06 14.33
C PRO A 6 6.24 31.68 13.15
N SER A 7 6.81 32.68 12.48
CA SER A 7 6.50 32.97 11.07
C SER A 7 7.49 33.97 10.44
N ARG A 8 8.13 33.50 9.35
CA ARG A 8 8.53 34.19 8.10
C ARG A 8 9.68 35.23 8.04
N MET A 9 10.42 35.05 6.93
CA MET A 9 11.25 35.96 6.11
C MET A 9 12.67 36.29 6.56
N LEU A 10 13.65 35.97 5.70
CA LEU A 10 14.30 37.02 4.89
C LEU A 10 14.97 36.46 3.61
N LEU A 11 14.56 37.06 2.49
CA LEU A 11 15.17 37.06 1.16
C LEU A 11 16.03 38.33 1.05
N SER A 12 17.18 38.31 0.36
CA SER A 12 17.95 39.51 -0.02
C SER A 12 18.54 39.32 -1.42
N VAL A 13 17.95 39.90 -2.48
CA VAL A 13 18.29 41.16 -3.17
C VAL A 13 19.44 41.06 -4.19
N ILE A 14 19.09 41.21 -5.47
CA ILE A 14 19.80 42.06 -6.45
C ILE A 14 18.74 42.85 -7.25
N GLY A 15 18.72 44.18 -7.11
CA GLY A 15 18.10 45.14 -8.05
C GLY A 15 19.15 45.62 -9.07
N LEU A 16 18.90 46.42 -10.12
CA LEU A 16 17.87 47.42 -10.41
C LEU A 16 18.17 47.94 -11.84
N CYS A 17 17.17 48.22 -12.67
CA CYS A 17 16.99 49.50 -13.40
C CYS A 17 15.91 49.38 -14.49
N GLY A 18 14.89 50.23 -14.40
CA GLY A 18 13.85 50.39 -15.42
C GLY A 18 14.02 51.66 -16.24
N CYS A 19 13.21 51.79 -17.29
CA CYS A 19 12.75 53.06 -17.87
C CYS A 19 11.35 52.83 -18.47
N LEU A 20 10.48 53.82 -18.30
CA LEU A 20 9.06 53.81 -18.68
C LEU A 20 8.80 54.70 -19.92
N PHE A 21 7.72 54.34 -20.64
CA PHE A 21 6.82 55.12 -21.53
C PHE A 21 7.35 55.56 -22.92
N PRO A 22 6.48 55.95 -23.90
CA PRO A 22 5.01 55.86 -24.03
C PRO A 22 4.52 55.29 -25.40
N SER A 23 3.27 54.83 -25.45
CA SER A 23 2.51 54.64 -26.68
C SER A 23 1.91 55.97 -27.13
N CYS A 24 2.35 56.50 -28.27
CA CYS A 24 1.70 57.60 -29.00
C CYS A 24 1.30 57.08 -30.38
N SER A 25 0.00 56.89 -30.62
CA SER A 25 -0.55 56.75 -31.96
C SER A 25 -0.85 58.13 -32.52
N ASN A 26 -0.31 58.46 -33.69
CA ASN A 26 -0.85 59.51 -34.53
C ASN A 26 -0.76 59.09 -36.01
N ASP A 27 -1.84 59.46 -36.70
CA ASP A 27 -1.95 59.82 -38.11
C ASP A 27 -2.36 58.75 -39.15
N ASP A 28 -3.58 59.01 -39.65
CA ASP A 28 -3.92 59.22 -41.06
C ASP A 28 -3.96 58.03 -42.04
N GLY A 29 -5.19 57.57 -42.26
CA GLY A 29 -5.86 57.81 -43.55
C GLY A 29 -5.13 57.36 -44.82
N ASN A 30 -4.82 56.08 -44.95
CA ASN A 30 -4.79 55.39 -46.24
C ASN A 30 -5.20 53.93 -46.03
N THR A 31 -6.18 53.43 -46.79
CA THR A 31 -6.67 52.04 -46.69
C THR A 31 -5.52 51.03 -46.80
N PRO A 32 -5.20 50.25 -45.75
CA PRO A 32 -4.12 49.28 -45.80
C PRO A 32 -4.57 47.98 -46.50
N THR A 33 -3.70 47.46 -47.36
CA THR A 33 -3.68 46.07 -47.83
C THR A 33 -3.85 45.10 -46.64
N PRO A 34 -4.55 43.96 -46.76
CA PRO A 34 -4.74 43.03 -45.63
C PRO A 34 -3.41 42.64 -45.00
N GLY A 35 -3.26 42.88 -43.69
CA GLY A 35 -2.06 42.54 -42.93
C GLY A 35 -1.94 41.03 -42.75
N MET A 36 -0.71 40.51 -42.89
CA MET A 36 -0.39 39.11 -42.61
C MET A 36 -0.53 38.82 -41.11
N SER A 37 -0.95 37.61 -40.75
CA SER A 37 -0.81 37.15 -39.37
C SER A 37 0.68 37.04 -39.02
N GLY A 38 1.07 37.41 -37.80
CA GLY A 38 2.48 37.38 -37.40
C GLY A 38 3.09 35.97 -37.55
N ASN A 39 4.34 35.88 -38.01
CA ASN A 39 5.08 34.64 -38.28
C ASN A 39 4.38 33.72 -39.29
N SER A 40 4.13 34.24 -40.50
CA SER A 40 3.46 33.51 -41.59
C SER A 40 4.04 33.85 -42.96
N PHE A 41 3.66 33.07 -43.97
CA PHE A 41 3.90 33.37 -45.37
C PHE A 41 2.66 33.12 -46.23
N VAL A 42 2.55 33.88 -47.32
CA VAL A 42 1.48 33.79 -48.32
C VAL A 42 2.07 33.46 -49.68
N TYR A 43 1.66 32.36 -50.30
CA TYR A 43 2.04 31.99 -51.66
C TYR A 43 0.80 31.88 -52.56
N GLY A 44 0.75 32.69 -53.63
CA GLY A 44 -0.31 32.69 -54.65
C GLY A 44 -1.73 33.08 -54.21
N ASN A 45 -2.08 32.88 -52.93
CA ASN A 45 -3.25 33.36 -52.13
C ASN A 45 -3.45 32.53 -50.84
N VAL A 46 -2.60 31.53 -50.57
CA VAL A 46 -2.71 30.67 -49.38
C VAL A 46 -1.75 31.16 -48.30
N GLU A 47 -2.29 31.50 -47.13
CA GLU A 47 -1.50 31.83 -45.93
C GLU A 47 -1.15 30.56 -45.16
N SER A 48 0.08 30.47 -44.68
CA SER A 48 0.61 29.38 -43.88
C SER A 48 1.46 29.95 -42.75
N LYS A 49 1.20 29.51 -41.52
CA LYS A 49 1.98 29.92 -40.35
C LYS A 49 3.35 29.23 -40.38
N ILE A 50 4.41 29.93 -39.99
CA ILE A 50 5.75 29.36 -39.86
C ILE A 50 5.86 28.76 -38.45
N GLU A 51 6.04 27.44 -38.37
CA GLU A 51 6.06 26.68 -37.11
C GLU A 51 7.44 26.09 -36.78
N SER A 52 8.38 26.07 -37.74
CA SER A 52 9.76 25.61 -37.50
C SER A 52 10.77 26.35 -38.38
N VAL A 53 11.90 26.75 -37.80
CA VAL A 53 12.99 27.44 -38.49
C VAL A 53 14.34 26.86 -38.08
N VAL A 54 15.09 26.37 -39.06
CA VAL A 54 16.47 25.88 -38.86
C VAL A 54 17.41 26.58 -39.83
N TYR A 55 18.70 26.64 -39.51
CA TYR A 55 19.70 27.14 -40.44
C TYR A 55 21.03 26.39 -40.34
N THR A 56 21.71 26.25 -41.47
CA THR A 56 23.06 25.66 -41.56
C THR A 56 24.05 26.73 -42.01
N VAL A 57 25.33 26.56 -41.66
CA VAL A 57 26.42 27.43 -42.10
C VAL A 57 27.47 26.60 -42.83
N ASP A 58 27.71 26.89 -44.11
CA ASP A 58 28.93 26.42 -44.78
C ASP A 58 30.08 27.36 -44.39
N GLU A 59 30.85 26.97 -43.38
CA GLU A 59 31.95 27.78 -42.84
C GLU A 59 33.08 28.03 -43.86
N ARG A 60 33.20 27.21 -44.92
CA ARG A 60 34.24 27.41 -45.94
C ARG A 60 33.89 28.49 -46.94
N GLN A 61 32.60 28.70 -47.18
CA GLN A 61 32.08 29.71 -48.12
C GLN A 61 31.41 30.88 -47.41
N ALA A 62 31.30 30.83 -46.08
CA ALA A 62 30.53 31.76 -45.25
C ALA A 62 29.08 31.92 -45.72
N ASN A 63 28.47 30.84 -46.22
CA ASN A 63 27.11 30.84 -46.75
C ASN A 63 26.14 30.26 -45.72
N TYR A 64 25.09 31.02 -45.41
CA TYR A 64 24.00 30.62 -44.54
C TYR A 64 22.84 30.09 -45.38
N ALA A 65 22.22 29.00 -44.94
CA ALA A 65 20.99 28.48 -45.53
C ALA A 65 19.91 28.39 -44.43
N PHE A 66 18.86 29.19 -44.55
CA PHE A 66 17.72 29.21 -43.64
C PHE A 66 16.52 28.49 -44.26
N TYR A 67 15.84 27.68 -43.45
CA TYR A 67 14.65 26.91 -43.83
C TYR A 67 13.48 27.34 -42.95
N PHE A 68 12.42 27.89 -43.55
CA PHE A 68 11.21 28.32 -42.84
C PHE A 68 10.03 27.43 -43.22
N SER A 69 9.60 26.54 -42.34
CA SER A 69 8.56 25.54 -42.61
C SER A 69 7.27 25.81 -41.83
N PRO A 70 6.09 25.51 -42.42
CA PRO A 70 4.83 25.48 -41.70
C PRO A 70 4.59 24.20 -40.88
N THR A 71 5.41 23.17 -41.03
CA THR A 71 5.33 21.96 -40.23
C THR A 71 5.96 22.20 -38.85
N ARG A 72 5.25 21.80 -37.79
CA ARG A 72 5.66 22.02 -36.40
C ARG A 72 6.62 20.93 -35.93
N GLY A 73 7.66 21.34 -35.19
CA GLY A 73 8.55 20.43 -34.46
C GLY A 73 9.69 19.85 -35.30
N LEU A 74 10.07 20.51 -36.40
CA LEU A 74 11.22 20.10 -37.21
C LEU A 74 12.50 20.68 -36.60
N ASP A 75 13.31 19.83 -35.97
CA ASP A 75 14.53 20.19 -35.23
C ASP A 75 15.84 19.64 -35.85
N ASP A 76 15.76 18.95 -36.99
CA ASP A 76 16.91 18.48 -37.74
C ASP A 76 16.77 18.68 -39.26
N LEU A 77 17.90 18.66 -39.99
CA LEU A 77 17.91 18.90 -41.44
C LEU A 77 17.21 17.77 -42.22
N GLY A 78 17.33 16.52 -41.78
CA GLY A 78 16.72 15.37 -42.45
C GLY A 78 15.18 15.45 -42.41
N SER A 79 14.61 15.74 -41.24
CA SER A 79 13.17 15.97 -41.07
C SER A 79 12.69 17.18 -41.87
N MET A 80 13.47 18.27 -41.89
CA MET A 80 13.17 19.47 -42.68
C MET A 80 13.13 19.17 -44.19
N LEU A 81 14.14 18.48 -44.71
CA LEU A 81 14.21 18.06 -46.12
C LEU A 81 13.13 17.04 -46.50
N THR A 82 12.69 16.22 -45.55
CA THR A 82 11.61 15.23 -45.77
C THR A 82 10.24 15.90 -45.85
N ALA A 83 10.01 16.98 -45.09
CA ALA A 83 8.75 17.74 -45.13
C ALA A 83 8.57 18.51 -46.46
N ASP A 84 9.66 19.01 -47.05
CA ASP A 84 9.72 19.66 -48.38
C ASP A 84 8.68 20.80 -48.57
N ASP A 85 8.38 21.52 -47.49
CA ASP A 85 7.35 22.56 -47.45
C ASP A 85 7.90 23.94 -47.03
N TYR A 86 9.23 24.09 -47.02
CA TYR A 86 9.94 25.25 -46.48
C TYR A 86 10.28 26.31 -47.53
N ILE A 87 10.36 27.58 -47.10
CA ILE A 87 11.08 28.64 -47.82
C ILE A 87 12.57 28.47 -47.53
N LEU A 88 13.39 28.32 -48.56
CA LEU A 88 14.85 28.28 -48.44
C LEU A 88 15.45 29.62 -48.85
N VAL A 89 16.23 30.21 -47.95
CA VAL A 89 17.02 31.42 -48.19
C VAL A 89 18.50 31.10 -48.02
N VAL A 90 19.27 31.29 -49.08
CA VAL A 90 20.74 31.16 -49.07
C VAL A 90 21.36 32.54 -49.22
N THR A 91 22.27 32.92 -48.32
CA THR A 91 22.96 34.22 -48.34
C THR A 91 24.33 34.16 -47.65
N PRO A 92 25.37 34.86 -48.14
CA PRO A 92 26.63 35.03 -47.44
C PRO A 92 26.56 36.07 -46.31
N ALA A 93 25.51 36.88 -46.26
CA ALA A 93 25.32 37.96 -45.29
C ALA A 93 23.91 37.89 -44.69
N PRO A 94 23.70 37.29 -43.52
CA PRO A 94 22.36 37.03 -42.97
C PRO A 94 21.77 38.23 -42.21
N THR A 95 22.25 39.45 -42.49
CA THR A 95 21.84 40.68 -41.79
C THR A 95 21.70 41.85 -42.75
N GLY A 96 20.54 42.51 -42.72
CA GLY A 96 20.18 43.66 -43.54
C GLY A 96 19.33 43.31 -44.76
N ALA A 97 19.20 44.27 -45.67
CA ALA A 97 18.56 44.06 -46.95
C ALA A 97 19.44 43.17 -47.84
N ILE A 98 18.86 42.08 -48.34
CA ILE A 98 19.54 41.08 -49.16
C ILE A 98 19.16 41.30 -50.62
N ASP A 99 20.15 41.63 -51.45
CA ASP A 99 19.97 41.67 -52.90
C ASP A 99 19.97 40.25 -53.47
N LEU A 100 18.78 39.68 -53.66
CA LEU A 100 18.60 38.34 -54.22
C LEU A 100 19.16 38.16 -55.65
N MET A 101 19.48 39.25 -56.35
CA MET A 101 20.09 39.20 -57.69
C MET A 101 21.62 39.15 -57.66
N SER A 102 22.23 39.39 -56.49
CA SER A 102 23.67 39.29 -56.32
C SER A 102 24.14 37.82 -56.23
N ALA A 103 25.36 37.56 -56.69
CA ALA A 103 25.95 36.22 -56.66
C ALA A 103 26.04 35.67 -55.22
N GLY A 104 25.72 34.40 -55.04
CA GLY A 104 25.69 33.73 -53.72
C GLY A 104 24.35 33.81 -53.00
N ASN A 105 23.45 34.72 -53.41
CA ASN A 105 22.09 34.80 -52.87
C ASN A 105 21.13 33.93 -53.68
N ARG A 106 20.24 33.23 -52.96
CA ARG A 106 19.15 32.48 -53.58
C ARG A 106 17.95 32.41 -52.66
N LEU A 107 16.76 32.47 -53.24
CA LEU A 107 15.50 32.18 -52.56
C LEU A 107 14.71 31.17 -53.38
N THR A 108 14.28 30.08 -52.75
CA THR A 108 13.46 29.06 -53.40
C THR A 108 12.25 28.67 -52.57
N TYR A 109 11.10 28.60 -53.22
CA TYR A 109 9.86 28.05 -52.68
C TYR A 109 8.93 27.63 -53.83
N LYS A 110 8.65 26.33 -53.97
CA LYS A 110 7.82 25.77 -55.07
C LYS A 110 8.30 26.26 -56.45
N GLN A 111 7.48 27.06 -57.16
CA GLN A 111 7.81 27.58 -58.50
C GLN A 111 8.62 28.89 -58.47
N ILE A 112 8.85 29.47 -57.28
CA ILE A 112 9.68 30.66 -57.11
C ILE A 112 11.13 30.22 -56.93
N ASP A 113 12.00 30.69 -57.82
CA ASP A 113 13.45 30.57 -57.73
C ASP A 113 14.05 31.92 -58.12
N VAL A 114 14.54 32.66 -57.13
CA VAL A 114 15.15 33.99 -57.28
C VAL A 114 16.64 33.88 -57.01
N SER A 115 17.45 34.20 -58.01
CA SER A 115 18.91 34.26 -57.92
C SER A 115 19.46 35.14 -59.05
N ALA A 116 20.77 35.38 -59.04
CA ALA A 116 21.47 36.02 -60.15
C ALA A 116 21.19 35.39 -61.53
N ALA A 117 20.90 34.08 -61.58
CA ALA A 117 20.64 33.35 -62.82
C ALA A 117 19.18 33.44 -63.32
N THR A 118 18.25 33.85 -62.47
CA THR A 118 16.81 33.90 -62.78
C THR A 118 16.21 35.30 -62.72
N GLY A 119 17.04 36.33 -62.53
CA GLY A 119 16.58 37.72 -62.39
C GLY A 119 15.80 38.27 -63.59
N ASP A 120 15.99 37.72 -64.80
CA ASP A 120 15.20 38.08 -65.99
C ASP A 120 13.72 37.68 -65.88
N LYS A 121 13.40 36.71 -65.02
CA LYS A 121 12.04 36.21 -64.74
C LYS A 121 11.36 36.91 -63.56
N VAL A 122 12.07 37.76 -62.84
CA VAL A 122 11.59 38.38 -61.60
C VAL A 122 11.01 39.76 -61.90
N ALA A 123 9.83 40.06 -61.35
CA ALA A 123 9.19 41.37 -61.47
C ALA A 123 9.61 42.28 -60.32
N THR A 124 9.52 41.78 -59.08
CA THR A 124 9.99 42.46 -57.86
C THR A 124 10.54 41.44 -56.87
N ALA A 125 11.59 41.81 -56.14
CA ALA A 125 12.12 41.00 -55.06
C ALA A 125 12.70 41.91 -53.97
N ALA A 126 12.12 41.84 -52.78
CA ALA A 126 12.60 42.49 -51.56
C ALA A 126 12.74 41.43 -50.47
N LEU A 127 13.94 41.27 -49.95
CA LEU A 127 14.23 40.41 -48.81
C LEU A 127 15.05 41.23 -47.80
N SER A 128 14.59 41.24 -46.56
CA SER A 128 15.39 41.67 -45.40
C SER A 128 15.51 40.49 -44.46
N LEU A 129 16.73 40.16 -44.08
CA LEU A 129 17.01 39.10 -43.12
C LEU A 129 17.88 39.69 -42.00
N SER A 130 17.63 39.31 -40.75
CA SER A 130 18.43 39.73 -39.62
C SER A 130 18.55 38.59 -38.64
N LEU A 131 19.68 37.89 -38.66
CA LEU A 131 20.07 36.97 -37.60
C LEU A 131 20.41 37.79 -36.34
N THR A 132 19.40 38.01 -35.50
CA THR A 132 19.51 38.85 -34.29
C THR A 132 20.32 38.18 -33.18
N SER A 133 20.36 36.85 -33.16
CA SER A 133 21.22 36.02 -32.30
C SER A 133 21.43 34.66 -32.98
N PRO A 134 22.32 33.78 -32.48
CA PRO A 134 22.43 32.41 -32.96
C PRO A 134 21.14 31.57 -32.86
N SER A 135 20.13 32.08 -32.13
CA SER A 135 18.86 31.38 -31.90
C SER A 135 17.63 32.19 -32.30
N ALA A 136 17.78 33.34 -32.96
CA ALA A 136 16.65 34.19 -33.35
C ALA A 136 16.90 34.93 -34.66
N VAL A 137 15.93 34.86 -35.57
CA VAL A 137 15.99 35.47 -36.89
C VAL A 137 14.73 36.28 -37.17
N ARG A 138 14.91 37.44 -37.80
CA ARG A 138 13.83 38.25 -38.37
C ARG A 138 13.93 38.23 -39.90
N MET A 139 12.82 37.98 -40.58
CA MET A 139 12.70 37.97 -42.03
C MET A 139 11.49 38.79 -42.46
N SER A 140 11.68 39.62 -43.49
CA SER A 140 10.60 40.25 -44.26
C SER A 140 10.87 39.99 -45.74
N LEU A 141 9.86 39.50 -46.44
CA LEU A 141 9.96 39.01 -47.81
C LEU A 141 8.75 39.47 -48.64
N ASP A 142 8.99 40.05 -49.81
CA ASP A 142 7.97 40.30 -50.85
C ASP A 142 8.57 40.06 -52.24
N VAL A 143 8.11 39.01 -52.91
CA VAL A 143 8.57 38.57 -54.23
C VAL A 143 7.38 38.42 -55.18
N ALA A 144 7.56 38.90 -56.41
CA ALA A 144 6.66 38.65 -57.53
C ALA A 144 7.45 38.24 -58.78
N MET A 145 7.02 37.16 -59.42
CA MET A 145 7.57 36.66 -60.69
C MET A 145 6.79 37.26 -61.87
N LYS A 146 7.43 37.38 -63.04
CA LYS A 146 6.76 37.82 -64.28
C LYS A 146 5.69 36.84 -64.77
N SER A 147 5.78 35.57 -64.36
CA SER A 147 4.79 34.52 -64.60
C SER A 147 3.53 34.66 -63.72
N GLY A 148 3.56 35.51 -62.69
CA GLY A 148 2.41 35.86 -61.85
C GLY A 148 2.44 35.28 -60.44
N GLU A 149 3.37 34.38 -60.11
CA GLU A 149 3.53 33.84 -58.76
C GLU A 149 4.06 34.89 -57.79
N THR A 150 3.49 34.93 -56.59
CA THR A 150 3.89 35.85 -55.52
C THR A 150 4.17 35.10 -54.23
N LEU A 151 5.13 35.59 -53.46
CA LEU A 151 5.45 35.10 -52.12
C LEU A 151 5.71 36.27 -51.19
N ARG A 152 4.99 36.29 -50.07
CA ARG A 152 5.22 37.23 -48.97
C ARG A 152 5.46 36.47 -47.69
N ALA A 153 6.40 36.89 -46.87
CA ALA A 153 6.66 36.26 -45.58
C ALA A 153 7.10 37.30 -44.55
N GLU A 154 6.60 37.17 -43.33
CA GLU A 154 7.04 37.93 -42.16
C GLU A 154 7.32 36.94 -41.05
N TYR A 155 8.53 37.00 -40.49
CA TYR A 155 8.95 36.14 -39.39
C TYR A 155 9.79 36.92 -38.40
N ASP A 156 9.50 36.77 -37.13
CA ASP A 156 10.28 37.27 -36.00
C ASP A 156 10.18 36.23 -34.88
N GLY A 157 11.22 35.40 -34.73
CA GLY A 157 11.14 34.26 -33.84
C GLY A 157 12.41 33.44 -33.72
N ALA A 158 12.29 32.31 -33.02
CA ALA A 158 13.40 31.42 -32.73
C ALA A 158 13.85 30.62 -33.96
N CYS A 159 15.15 30.43 -34.12
CA CYS A 159 15.72 29.52 -35.12
C CYS A 159 16.75 28.59 -34.48
N LEU A 160 16.96 27.41 -35.07
CA LEU A 160 17.94 26.43 -34.63
C LEU A 160 19.11 26.38 -35.61
N LYS A 161 20.33 26.66 -35.13
CA LYS A 161 21.56 26.40 -35.89
C LYS A 161 21.83 24.90 -35.90
N LEU A 162 22.00 24.32 -37.09
CA LEU A 162 22.40 22.94 -37.27
C LEU A 162 23.91 22.92 -37.56
N ASP A 163 24.69 22.51 -36.56
CA ASP A 163 26.13 22.30 -36.69
C ASP A 163 26.42 20.82 -37.00
N GLU A 164 27.26 20.56 -38.02
CA GLU A 164 27.79 19.22 -38.27
C GLU A 164 28.80 18.88 -37.16
N GLN A 165 28.51 17.78 -36.43
CA GLN A 165 29.12 17.28 -35.19
C GLN A 165 28.54 17.86 -33.88
N GLN A 166 27.54 17.13 -33.35
CA GLN A 166 27.16 17.18 -31.94
C GLN A 166 28.29 16.57 -31.11
N ASP A 167 28.92 17.37 -30.24
CA ASP A 167 29.72 16.81 -29.15
C ASP A 167 28.74 16.15 -28.15
N GLU A 168 28.63 14.83 -28.26
CA GLU A 168 27.91 13.99 -27.29
C GLU A 168 28.75 13.87 -26.02
N VAL A 169 28.24 14.43 -24.92
CA VAL A 169 28.82 14.28 -23.58
C VAL A 169 28.19 13.04 -22.93
N ARG A 170 29.01 12.01 -22.74
CA ARG A 170 28.55 10.79 -22.06
C ARG A 170 28.61 10.93 -20.55
N LEU A 171 27.47 10.71 -19.90
CA LEU A 171 27.32 10.58 -18.45
C LEU A 171 27.46 9.10 -18.07
N THR A 172 28.27 8.81 -17.05
CA THR A 172 28.66 7.44 -16.68
C THR A 172 28.03 6.95 -15.39
N ASP A 173 27.67 7.85 -14.48
CA ASP A 173 27.30 7.52 -13.12
C ASP A 173 25.98 8.17 -12.71
N LYS A 174 25.23 7.48 -11.84
CA LYS A 174 24.08 8.03 -11.12
C LYS A 174 24.58 8.66 -9.83
N ILE A 175 24.24 9.92 -9.58
CA ILE A 175 24.42 10.57 -8.27
C ILE A 175 23.27 10.15 -7.36
N PHE A 176 22.03 10.41 -7.78
CA PHE A 176 20.82 9.97 -7.08
C PHE A 176 19.65 9.79 -8.06
N GLY A 177 18.62 9.07 -7.61
CA GLY A 177 17.33 8.97 -8.28
C GLY A 177 16.23 8.74 -7.25
N TYR A 178 15.23 9.59 -7.23
CA TYR A 178 14.14 9.55 -6.25
C TYR A 178 12.77 9.55 -6.92
N TYR A 179 11.88 8.71 -6.39
CA TYR A 179 10.45 8.86 -6.53
C TYR A 179 9.95 9.79 -5.43
N MET A 180 9.25 10.86 -5.82
CA MET A 180 8.83 11.96 -4.93
C MET A 180 7.36 11.89 -4.53
N GLY A 181 6.63 10.86 -4.96
CA GLY A 181 5.20 10.70 -4.70
C GLY A 181 4.31 11.42 -5.70
N THR A 182 3.00 11.34 -5.46
CA THR A 182 1.98 12.00 -6.27
C THR A 182 2.16 13.52 -6.24
N ALA A 183 2.17 14.15 -7.42
CA ALA A 183 2.31 15.59 -7.54
C ALA A 183 1.09 16.31 -6.92
N GLY A 184 1.32 17.14 -5.89
CA GLY A 184 0.26 17.85 -5.20
C GLY A 184 -0.50 18.81 -6.12
N GLY A 185 -1.77 18.50 -6.42
CA GLY A 185 -2.64 19.33 -7.26
C GLY A 185 -3.08 18.69 -8.57
N ASN A 186 -2.38 17.66 -9.06
CA ASN A 186 -2.73 16.94 -10.28
C ASN A 186 -3.01 15.46 -9.98
N ALA A 187 -4.29 15.08 -10.04
CA ALA A 187 -4.68 13.68 -9.90
C ALA A 187 -4.16 12.90 -11.13
N GLY A 188 -3.13 12.08 -10.93
CA GLY A 188 -2.65 11.11 -11.93
C GLY A 188 -1.17 11.19 -12.32
N THR A 189 -0.40 12.14 -11.80
CA THR A 189 1.06 12.22 -12.05
C THR A 189 1.88 12.04 -10.78
N ALA A 190 3.06 11.46 -10.92
CA ALA A 190 4.07 11.34 -9.88
C ALA A 190 5.32 12.14 -10.23
N GLY A 191 6.01 12.66 -9.21
CA GLY A 191 7.27 13.38 -9.36
C GLY A 191 8.48 12.45 -9.23
N TYR A 192 9.53 12.77 -9.97
CA TYR A 192 10.79 12.05 -10.00
C TYR A 192 11.94 13.04 -10.01
N TYR A 193 13.01 12.73 -9.28
CA TYR A 193 14.17 13.62 -9.18
C TYR A 193 15.47 12.84 -9.34
N VAL A 194 16.20 13.12 -10.41
CA VAL A 194 17.39 12.35 -10.82
C VAL A 194 18.57 13.26 -11.07
N ALA A 195 19.76 12.79 -10.70
CA ALA A 195 21.04 13.42 -11.04
C ALA A 195 22.03 12.38 -11.60
N LEU A 196 22.63 12.69 -12.75
CA LEU A 196 23.53 11.83 -13.53
C LEU A 196 24.81 12.61 -13.84
N THR A 197 25.99 11.97 -13.84
CA THR A 197 27.28 12.66 -13.96
C THR A 197 28.33 11.85 -14.73
N ASN A 198 29.36 12.50 -15.25
CA ASN A 198 30.62 11.87 -15.66
C ASN A 198 31.83 12.30 -14.83
N ALA A 199 31.60 13.16 -13.83
CA ALA A 199 32.61 13.64 -12.91
C ALA A 199 32.57 12.85 -11.59
N GLN A 200 33.71 12.79 -10.92
CA GLN A 200 33.80 12.40 -9.52
C GLN A 200 32.97 13.37 -8.67
N TRP A 201 32.34 12.86 -7.62
CA TRP A 201 31.44 13.65 -6.77
C TRP A 201 31.48 13.18 -5.32
N GLU A 202 31.04 14.05 -4.41
CA GLU A 202 30.78 13.75 -3.00
C GLU A 202 29.43 14.32 -2.59
N GLY A 203 28.70 13.66 -1.70
CA GLY A 203 27.36 14.09 -1.31
C GLY A 203 26.56 13.05 -0.55
N ALA A 204 25.36 13.45 -0.13
CA ALA A 204 24.38 12.58 0.48
C ALA A 204 22.96 13.08 0.15
N GLY A 205 22.05 12.14 -0.14
CA GLY A 205 20.70 12.47 -0.55
C GLY A 205 20.67 13.24 -1.87
N THR A 206 20.00 14.39 -1.88
CA THR A 206 19.94 15.31 -3.03
C THR A 206 21.03 16.39 -3.01
N GLN A 207 21.89 16.42 -1.99
CA GLN A 207 22.98 17.38 -1.86
C GLN A 207 24.29 16.75 -2.32
N PHE A 208 24.93 17.34 -3.31
CA PHE A 208 26.20 16.86 -3.84
C PHE A 208 27.07 18.01 -4.35
N ASN A 209 28.36 17.72 -4.50
CA ASN A 209 29.33 18.55 -5.21
C ASN A 209 30.15 17.67 -6.15
N LEU A 210 30.39 18.17 -7.36
CA LEU A 210 31.39 17.57 -8.25
C LEU A 210 32.79 17.88 -7.70
N THR A 211 33.69 16.91 -7.69
CA THR A 211 35.07 17.05 -7.19
C THR A 211 36.12 17.01 -8.30
N SER A 212 35.76 16.50 -9.48
CA SER A 212 36.56 16.58 -10.71
C SER A 212 35.88 17.46 -11.77
N GLU A 213 36.63 17.82 -12.81
CA GLU A 213 36.06 18.42 -14.01
C GLU A 213 35.02 17.47 -14.66
N GLY A 214 33.94 18.05 -15.19
CA GLY A 214 32.89 17.33 -15.90
C GLY A 214 31.49 17.88 -15.65
N TYR A 215 30.49 17.13 -16.09
CA TYR A 215 29.09 17.52 -16.15
C TYR A 215 28.22 16.68 -15.23
N ALA A 216 27.18 17.29 -14.68
CA ALA A 216 26.05 16.61 -14.10
C ALA A 216 24.72 17.14 -14.67
N LEU A 217 23.84 16.23 -15.09
CA LEU A 217 22.46 16.53 -15.46
C LEU A 217 21.57 16.29 -14.25
N VAL A 218 20.81 17.31 -13.84
CA VAL A 218 19.80 17.22 -12.79
C VAL A 218 18.42 17.46 -13.42
N VAL A 219 17.45 16.59 -13.15
CA VAL A 219 16.09 16.69 -13.71
C VAL A 219 15.04 16.38 -12.64
N ASP A 220 14.12 17.32 -12.44
CA ASP A 220 12.85 17.15 -11.70
C ASP A 220 11.71 17.02 -12.72
N PHE A 221 11.16 15.82 -12.88
CA PHE A 221 10.19 15.51 -13.93
C PHE A 221 8.98 14.74 -13.41
N TYR A 222 7.91 14.80 -14.20
CA TYR A 222 6.58 14.38 -13.84
C TYR A 222 6.02 13.50 -14.94
N GLY A 223 5.39 12.40 -14.56
CA GLY A 223 4.68 11.54 -15.48
C GLY A 223 3.69 10.62 -14.79
N ALA A 224 2.87 9.93 -15.57
CA ALA A 224 1.98 8.90 -15.07
C ALA A 224 2.81 7.83 -14.33
N PRO A 225 2.45 7.47 -13.08
CA PRO A 225 3.11 6.39 -12.37
C PRO A 225 2.86 5.06 -13.08
N GLY A 226 3.87 4.21 -13.16
CA GLY A 226 3.68 2.82 -13.62
C GLY A 226 3.00 1.94 -12.56
N GLU A 227 3.04 0.62 -12.75
CA GLU A 227 2.47 -0.33 -11.77
C GLU A 227 3.16 -0.23 -10.41
N THR A 228 4.45 0.09 -10.40
CA THR A 228 5.24 0.34 -9.20
C THR A 228 5.89 1.72 -9.27
N TRP A 229 6.24 2.29 -8.12
CA TRP A 229 6.97 3.57 -8.06
C TRP A 229 8.37 3.53 -8.72
N ARG A 230 8.88 2.32 -9.02
CA ARG A 230 10.15 2.08 -9.74
C ARG A 230 10.00 2.20 -11.25
N ASP A 231 8.77 2.13 -11.74
CA ASP A 231 8.46 2.25 -13.16
C ASP A 231 8.42 3.72 -13.54
N MET A 232 9.62 4.27 -13.67
CA MET A 232 9.85 5.62 -14.13
C MET A 232 9.23 5.84 -15.53
N PRO A 233 8.50 6.94 -15.75
CA PRO A 233 7.86 7.20 -17.03
C PRO A 233 8.92 7.40 -18.13
N THR A 234 8.67 6.80 -19.28
CA THR A 234 9.51 6.93 -20.49
C THR A 234 8.81 7.81 -21.52
N GLY A 235 9.57 8.60 -22.27
CA GLY A 235 9.05 9.47 -23.31
C GLY A 235 9.87 10.74 -23.44
N SER A 236 9.26 11.76 -24.05
CA SER A 236 9.86 13.09 -24.22
C SER A 236 9.20 14.07 -23.27
N PHE A 237 9.99 14.68 -22.39
CA PHE A 237 9.55 15.56 -21.31
C PHE A 237 9.85 17.01 -21.67
N THR A 238 8.82 17.86 -21.66
CA THR A 238 8.96 19.30 -21.96
C THR A 238 8.86 20.16 -20.70
N GLN A 239 9.45 21.35 -20.72
CA GLN A 239 9.42 22.24 -19.55
C GLN A 239 7.98 22.69 -19.20
N SER A 240 7.58 22.54 -17.94
CA SER A 240 6.32 23.07 -17.38
C SER A 240 6.45 23.26 -15.87
N ASP A 241 5.77 24.26 -15.32
CA ASP A 241 5.73 24.51 -13.87
C ASP A 241 4.58 23.77 -13.16
N ASN A 242 3.68 23.14 -13.92
CA ASN A 242 2.43 22.59 -13.41
C ASN A 242 2.50 21.13 -12.96
N GLY A 243 3.61 20.42 -13.16
CA GLY A 243 3.75 19.00 -12.80
C GLY A 243 2.77 18.08 -13.57
N GLU A 244 2.58 18.39 -14.85
CA GLU A 244 1.73 17.65 -15.78
C GLU A 244 2.47 16.41 -16.32
N ASP A 245 1.73 15.50 -16.95
CA ASP A 245 2.32 14.29 -17.52
C ASP A 245 3.35 14.65 -18.61
N HIS A 246 4.48 13.93 -18.64
CA HIS A 246 5.60 14.17 -19.55
C HIS A 246 6.13 15.62 -19.50
N THR A 247 6.30 16.15 -18.30
CA THR A 247 6.92 17.48 -18.10
C THR A 247 8.09 17.47 -17.14
N PHE A 248 8.97 18.46 -17.24
CA PHE A 248 10.01 18.72 -16.23
C PHE A 248 9.96 20.16 -15.74
N LYS A 249 10.40 20.39 -14.51
CA LYS A 249 10.38 21.70 -13.87
C LYS A 249 11.70 22.44 -14.10
N GLY A 250 11.64 23.57 -14.81
CA GLY A 250 12.84 24.31 -15.22
C GLY A 250 13.69 24.80 -14.04
N ASP A 251 13.05 25.25 -12.95
CA ASP A 251 13.74 25.77 -11.76
C ASP A 251 14.57 24.70 -11.01
N TYR A 252 14.29 23.42 -11.25
CA TYR A 252 14.94 22.28 -10.60
C TYR A 252 15.63 21.35 -11.59
N SER A 253 15.70 21.73 -12.87
CA SER A 253 16.32 20.93 -13.92
C SER A 253 17.38 21.74 -14.66
N ALA A 254 18.63 21.29 -14.61
CA ALA A 254 19.77 22.03 -15.16
C ALA A 254 20.95 21.11 -15.43
N VAL A 255 21.91 21.62 -16.21
CA VAL A 255 23.24 21.03 -16.35
C VAL A 255 24.21 21.79 -15.46
N LEU A 256 24.85 21.08 -14.55
CA LEU A 256 25.96 21.58 -13.76
C LEU A 256 27.27 21.21 -14.46
N TYR A 257 28.21 22.15 -14.51
CA TYR A 257 29.56 21.90 -15.02
C TYR A 257 30.59 22.39 -14.02
N ARG A 258 31.58 21.55 -13.72
CA ARG A 258 32.78 21.92 -12.98
C ARG A 258 33.94 22.01 -13.95
N ASP A 259 34.63 23.13 -13.98
CA ASP A 259 35.85 23.29 -14.79
C ASP A 259 37.12 22.75 -14.09
N ASP A 260 38.22 22.71 -14.83
CA ASP A 260 39.56 22.33 -14.37
C ASP A 260 40.09 23.15 -13.18
N LYS A 261 39.52 24.35 -12.94
CA LYS A 261 39.85 25.25 -11.81
C LYS A 261 38.91 25.07 -10.63
N GLY A 262 37.91 24.20 -10.74
CA GLY A 262 36.92 23.90 -9.72
C GLY A 262 35.79 24.92 -9.62
N LEU A 263 35.61 25.80 -10.61
CA LEU A 263 34.46 26.71 -10.66
C LEU A 263 33.23 25.97 -11.16
N MET A 264 32.13 26.12 -10.43
CA MET A 264 30.82 25.56 -10.80
C MET A 264 30.04 26.54 -11.67
N GLN A 265 29.46 26.03 -12.75
CA GLN A 265 28.53 26.73 -13.64
C GLN A 265 27.24 25.94 -13.78
N MET A 266 26.15 26.65 -14.08
CA MET A 266 24.83 26.07 -14.28
C MET A 266 24.27 26.55 -15.62
N PHE A 267 23.77 25.62 -16.42
CA PHE A 267 23.17 25.87 -17.72
C PHE A 267 21.73 25.34 -17.75
N ALA A 268 20.85 26.11 -18.39
CA ALA A 268 19.46 25.70 -18.61
C ALA A 268 19.38 24.68 -19.76
N LEU A 269 18.40 23.77 -19.67
CA LEU A 269 18.07 22.84 -20.75
C LEU A 269 17.41 23.58 -21.92
N THR A 270 17.72 23.19 -23.15
CA THR A 270 17.32 23.92 -24.38
C THR A 270 16.35 23.15 -25.27
N GLY A 271 15.99 21.92 -24.87
CA GLY A 271 15.05 21.05 -25.55
C GLY A 271 14.43 20.04 -24.57
N PRO A 272 13.61 19.10 -25.06
CA PRO A 272 13.02 18.10 -24.19
C PRO A 272 14.07 17.16 -23.60
N VAL A 273 13.82 16.68 -22.37
CA VAL A 273 14.55 15.54 -21.81
C VAL A 273 13.91 14.28 -22.37
N LYS A 274 14.67 13.40 -23.02
CA LYS A 274 14.16 12.10 -23.50
C LYS A 274 14.62 10.99 -22.56
N ILE A 275 13.69 10.12 -22.19
CA ILE A 275 13.91 8.97 -21.32
C ILE A 275 13.39 7.74 -22.05
N GLU A 276 14.27 6.80 -22.35
CA GLU A 276 13.95 5.58 -23.08
C GLU A 276 14.39 4.36 -22.27
N ARG A 277 13.63 3.26 -22.39
CA ARG A 277 13.92 1.98 -21.70
C ARG A 277 14.04 0.86 -22.72
N GLU A 278 15.18 0.18 -22.72
CA GLU A 278 15.41 -1.07 -23.44
C GLU A 278 15.71 -2.17 -22.41
N ALA A 279 14.75 -3.05 -22.13
CA ALA A 279 14.82 -4.01 -21.02
C ALA A 279 15.12 -3.29 -19.68
N ASP A 280 16.24 -3.59 -19.04
CA ASP A 280 16.65 -3.00 -17.75
C ASP A 280 17.59 -1.79 -17.90
N VAL A 281 17.92 -1.39 -19.13
CA VAL A 281 18.82 -0.27 -19.41
C VAL A 281 18.01 0.98 -19.76
N MET A 282 18.27 2.07 -19.02
CA MET A 282 17.68 3.37 -19.29
C MET A 282 18.66 4.24 -20.10
N THR A 283 18.12 4.96 -21.07
CA THR A 283 18.83 6.02 -21.78
C THR A 283 18.17 7.36 -21.45
N VAL A 284 18.94 8.31 -20.92
CA VAL A 284 18.48 9.67 -20.63
C VAL A 284 19.29 10.65 -21.45
N SER A 285 18.64 11.44 -22.29
CA SER A 285 19.31 12.46 -23.10
C SER A 285 18.70 13.84 -22.89
N ALA A 286 19.55 14.86 -22.82
CA ALA A 286 19.15 16.25 -22.69
C ALA A 286 20.17 17.16 -23.39
N SER A 287 19.75 18.37 -23.77
CA SER A 287 20.61 19.31 -24.50
C SER A 287 20.65 20.67 -23.83
N PHE A 288 21.76 21.39 -23.99
CA PHE A 288 21.98 22.71 -23.43
C PHE A 288 22.94 23.54 -24.29
N PHE A 289 23.00 24.85 -24.03
CA PHE A 289 24.05 25.73 -24.55
C PHE A 289 25.06 26.05 -23.45
N ASP A 290 26.35 25.94 -23.75
CA ASP A 290 27.40 26.35 -22.82
C ASP A 290 27.60 27.88 -22.80
N LYS A 291 28.56 28.35 -22.00
CA LYS A 291 28.92 29.78 -21.87
C LYS A 291 29.39 30.43 -23.18
N ASN A 292 29.82 29.63 -24.16
CA ASN A 292 30.27 30.08 -25.47
C ASN A 292 29.15 29.98 -26.52
N HIS A 293 27.92 29.65 -26.10
CA HIS A 293 26.78 29.37 -26.96
C HIS A 293 26.99 28.16 -27.90
N ALA A 294 27.89 27.23 -27.54
CA ALA A 294 28.00 25.96 -28.24
C ALA A 294 26.91 25.00 -27.76
N TYR A 295 26.30 24.29 -28.70
CA TYR A 295 25.24 23.31 -28.43
C TYR A 295 25.85 21.96 -28.05
N HIS A 296 25.38 21.39 -26.94
CA HIS A 296 25.85 20.10 -26.43
C HIS A 296 24.67 19.18 -26.15
N THR A 297 24.88 17.88 -26.34
CA THR A 297 23.92 16.84 -25.95
C THR A 297 24.55 15.94 -24.90
N LEU A 298 23.90 15.79 -23.74
CA LEU A 298 24.29 14.80 -22.74
C LEU A 298 23.52 13.52 -22.94
N VAL A 299 24.19 12.38 -22.79
CA VAL A 299 23.59 11.06 -22.85
C VAL A 299 24.08 10.21 -21.69
N TYR A 300 23.16 9.72 -20.87
CA TYR A 300 23.40 8.65 -19.90
C TYR A 300 22.84 7.34 -20.45
N ARG A 301 23.57 6.24 -20.27
CA ARG A 301 23.08 4.89 -20.58
C ARG A 301 23.51 3.92 -19.47
N GLY A 302 22.55 3.39 -18.73
CA GLY A 302 22.83 2.48 -17.61
C GLY A 302 21.60 2.11 -16.80
N GLU A 303 21.81 1.35 -15.72
CA GLU A 303 20.76 1.05 -14.74
C GLU A 303 20.45 2.29 -13.89
N LEU A 304 19.18 2.70 -13.86
CA LEU A 304 18.71 3.82 -13.07
C LEU A 304 17.73 3.37 -11.99
N LYS A 305 18.26 2.87 -10.87
CA LYS A 305 17.47 2.50 -9.70
C LYS A 305 17.02 3.76 -8.93
N LEU A 306 15.71 3.85 -8.66
CA LEU A 306 15.08 4.89 -7.87
C LEU A 306 14.99 4.50 -6.40
N ASN A 307 14.99 5.51 -5.54
CA ASN A 307 14.71 5.42 -4.11
C ASN A 307 13.36 6.09 -3.81
N ASP A 308 12.56 5.50 -2.94
CA ASP A 308 11.26 6.07 -2.58
C ASP A 308 11.44 7.11 -1.46
N ALA A 309 11.33 8.40 -1.82
CA ALA A 309 11.42 9.50 -0.86
C ALA A 309 10.13 9.69 -0.05
N THR A 310 9.08 8.93 -0.35
CA THR A 310 7.80 8.96 0.39
C THR A 310 7.79 8.00 1.58
N LEU A 311 8.81 7.15 1.71
CA LEU A 311 8.94 6.23 2.84
C LEU A 311 9.00 7.01 4.16
N ASN A 312 7.97 6.84 4.97
CA ASN A 312 7.86 7.48 6.28
C ASN A 312 8.46 6.59 7.38
N VAL A 313 9.74 6.28 7.25
CA VAL A 313 10.53 5.50 8.21
C VAL A 313 11.68 6.33 8.77
N ARG A 314 12.00 6.14 10.05
CA ARG A 314 13.00 6.93 10.78
C ARG A 314 14.34 6.21 10.86
N LEU A 315 14.36 4.89 10.80
CA LEU A 315 15.61 4.12 10.83
C LEU A 315 16.23 4.00 9.43
N PRO A 316 17.58 4.02 9.32
CA PRO A 316 18.27 3.94 8.04
C PRO A 316 17.88 2.69 7.26
N GLN A 317 17.52 2.85 5.98
CA GLN A 317 17.14 1.72 5.13
C GLN A 317 18.32 1.24 4.28
N ILE A 318 18.41 -0.07 4.09
CA ILE A 318 19.31 -0.72 3.12
C ILE A 318 18.75 -0.48 1.73
N ASP A 319 19.61 0.01 0.84
CA ASP A 319 19.29 0.38 -0.53
C ASP A 319 19.91 -0.60 -1.55
N ASP A 320 19.98 -1.87 -1.18
CA ASP A 320 20.52 -2.97 -1.98
C ASP A 320 19.83 -4.29 -1.65
N ASP A 321 19.98 -5.26 -2.55
CA ASP A 321 19.52 -6.63 -2.32
C ASP A 321 20.30 -7.26 -1.16
N VAL A 322 19.57 -7.93 -0.27
CA VAL A 322 20.12 -8.58 0.91
C VAL A 322 20.03 -10.09 0.74
N PHE A 323 21.16 -10.79 0.92
CA PHE A 323 21.21 -12.24 0.96
C PHE A 323 21.73 -12.73 2.31
N ILE A 324 20.95 -13.58 3.00
CA ILE A 324 21.30 -14.13 4.31
C ILE A 324 21.45 -15.65 4.21
N ASP A 325 22.68 -16.13 4.40
CA ASP A 325 23.00 -17.54 4.63
C ASP A 325 23.04 -17.77 6.15
N GLY A 326 21.95 -18.29 6.70
CA GLY A 326 21.75 -18.41 8.15
C GLY A 326 22.68 -19.42 8.79
N ALA A 327 23.42 -19.00 9.83
CA ALA A 327 24.29 -19.84 10.63
C ALA A 327 23.64 -20.30 11.93
N TYR A 328 22.77 -19.47 12.52
CA TYR A 328 22.07 -19.74 13.77
C TYR A 328 20.66 -19.14 13.72
N ALA A 329 19.70 -19.80 14.37
CA ALA A 329 18.35 -19.27 14.53
C ALA A 329 17.78 -19.57 15.91
N SER A 330 17.06 -18.59 16.45
CA SER A 330 16.30 -18.72 17.69
C SER A 330 15.02 -17.91 17.60
N GLY A 331 14.03 -18.22 18.43
CA GLY A 331 12.80 -17.44 18.46
C GLY A 331 12.11 -17.42 19.81
N VAL A 332 11.06 -16.64 19.85
CA VAL A 332 10.18 -16.45 21.00
C VAL A 332 8.75 -16.70 20.54
N TYR A 333 8.03 -17.57 21.25
CA TYR A 333 6.59 -17.72 21.14
C TYR A 333 5.91 -16.77 22.13
N ASN A 334 5.21 -15.78 21.62
CA ASN A 334 4.55 -14.74 22.40
C ASN A 334 3.07 -15.02 22.67
N GLY A 335 2.51 -16.10 22.10
CA GLY A 335 1.10 -16.42 22.24
C GLY A 335 0.18 -15.56 21.39
N ASP A 336 -1.10 -15.52 21.76
CA ASP A 336 -2.12 -14.72 21.08
C ASP A 336 -2.12 -13.25 21.53
N VAL A 337 -1.02 -12.54 21.22
CA VAL A 337 -0.80 -11.14 21.62
C VAL A 337 -1.89 -10.19 21.11
N PHE A 338 -2.50 -10.51 19.96
CA PHE A 338 -3.50 -9.67 19.30
C PHE A 338 -4.94 -10.15 19.51
N GLU A 339 -5.15 -11.16 20.37
CA GLU A 339 -6.46 -11.73 20.72
C GLU A 339 -7.32 -12.15 19.50
N ASN A 340 -6.65 -12.60 18.44
CA ASN A 340 -7.29 -12.95 17.17
C ASN A 340 -7.31 -14.47 16.91
N GLY A 341 -6.80 -15.27 17.85
CA GLY A 341 -6.75 -16.73 17.75
C GLY A 341 -5.54 -17.28 17.00
N SER A 342 -4.52 -16.46 16.73
CA SER A 342 -3.25 -16.89 16.14
C SER A 342 -2.11 -16.73 17.15
N GLY A 343 -1.14 -17.66 17.13
CA GLY A 343 0.06 -17.56 17.94
C GLY A 343 1.15 -16.77 17.21
N LEU A 344 1.62 -15.69 17.83
CA LEU A 344 2.77 -14.93 17.35
C LEU A 344 4.07 -15.65 17.72
N THR A 345 4.89 -15.95 16.72
CA THR A 345 6.27 -16.41 16.89
C THR A 345 7.20 -15.41 16.21
N GLU A 346 8.19 -14.91 16.95
CA GLU A 346 9.27 -14.08 16.41
C GLU A 346 10.53 -14.92 16.30
N ILE A 347 11.08 -15.05 15.09
CA ILE A 347 12.32 -15.79 14.83
C ILE A 347 13.39 -14.81 14.40
N THR A 348 14.60 -14.94 14.93
CA THR A 348 15.78 -14.24 14.45
C THR A 348 16.78 -15.24 13.89
N ILE A 349 17.19 -15.04 12.64
CA ILE A 349 18.19 -15.83 11.92
C ILE A 349 19.43 -14.95 11.74
N TYR A 350 20.57 -15.40 12.27
CA TYR A 350 21.84 -14.70 12.18
C TYR A 350 22.70 -15.30 11.08
N ASP A 351 23.34 -14.45 10.27
CA ASP A 351 24.43 -14.92 9.41
C ASP A 351 25.67 -15.29 10.25
N ARG A 352 26.67 -15.89 9.60
CA ARG A 352 27.89 -16.34 10.29
C ARG A 352 28.66 -15.20 10.97
N LYS A 353 28.64 -13.99 10.42
CA LYS A 353 29.37 -12.84 10.98
C LYS A 353 28.66 -12.31 12.21
N ALA A 354 27.34 -12.14 12.14
CA ALA A 354 26.52 -11.67 13.23
C ALA A 354 26.60 -12.64 14.41
N GLU A 355 26.55 -13.95 14.16
CA GLU A 355 26.74 -14.98 15.18
C GLU A 355 28.13 -14.92 15.85
N ASN A 356 29.17 -14.66 15.06
CA ASN A 356 30.53 -14.51 15.57
C ASN A 356 30.82 -13.13 16.22
N GLY A 357 29.86 -12.20 16.20
CA GLY A 357 30.08 -10.82 16.65
C GLY A 357 31.06 -10.02 15.77
N GLU A 358 31.21 -10.41 14.51
CA GLU A 358 32.07 -9.72 13.53
C GLU A 358 31.35 -8.49 12.94
N PRO A 359 32.08 -7.43 12.53
CA PRO A 359 31.51 -6.30 11.82
C PRO A 359 30.83 -6.72 10.52
N ASN A 360 29.82 -5.95 10.06
CA ASN A 360 29.09 -6.20 8.82
C ASN A 360 28.36 -7.56 8.79
N GLY A 361 27.84 -7.99 9.94
CA GLY A 361 26.91 -9.11 10.05
C GLY A 361 25.46 -8.68 9.87
N SER A 362 24.65 -9.58 9.34
CA SER A 362 23.20 -9.42 9.15
C SER A 362 22.40 -10.40 10.01
N ALA A 363 21.21 -9.95 10.44
CA ALA A 363 20.21 -10.82 11.05
C ALA A 363 18.82 -10.56 10.47
N MET A 364 18.08 -11.63 10.16
CA MET A 364 16.68 -11.58 9.71
C MET A 364 15.76 -11.86 10.88
N THR A 365 14.92 -10.88 11.24
CA THR A 365 13.80 -11.05 12.17
C THR A 365 12.53 -11.33 11.38
N ILE A 366 11.77 -12.35 11.77
CA ILE A 366 10.51 -12.76 11.13
C ILE A 366 9.42 -12.88 12.19
N ALA A 367 8.35 -12.11 12.04
CA ALA A 367 7.18 -12.18 12.91
C ALA A 367 6.06 -12.97 12.21
N LEU A 368 5.84 -14.21 12.65
CA LEU A 368 4.93 -15.18 12.04
C LEU A 368 3.69 -15.39 12.90
N PHE A 369 2.54 -15.48 12.26
CA PHE A 369 1.27 -15.85 12.87
C PHE A 369 0.92 -17.27 12.46
N SER A 370 0.95 -18.17 13.43
CA SER A 370 0.71 -19.60 13.23
C SER A 370 -0.30 -20.13 14.23
N THR A 371 -0.44 -21.44 14.32
CA THR A 371 -1.31 -22.09 15.31
C THR A 371 -0.95 -21.61 16.71
N LYS A 372 -1.97 -21.19 17.46
CA LYS A 372 -1.83 -20.94 18.90
C LYS A 372 -1.68 -22.28 19.64
N PHE A 373 -0.65 -22.41 20.47
CA PHE A 373 -0.45 -23.60 21.31
C PHE A 373 -1.28 -23.51 22.60
N THR A 374 -1.91 -24.63 22.96
CA THR A 374 -2.70 -24.78 24.20
C THR A 374 -1.82 -25.03 25.42
N ASP A 375 -0.73 -25.78 25.25
CA ASP A 375 0.33 -25.98 26.26
C ASP A 375 1.69 -25.56 25.66
N PRO A 376 1.97 -24.26 25.52
CA PRO A 376 3.19 -23.76 24.87
C PRO A 376 4.46 -24.22 25.60
N GLN A 377 4.40 -24.59 26.88
CA GLN A 377 5.53 -25.16 27.60
C GLN A 377 6.00 -26.50 27.02
N ARG A 378 5.09 -27.27 26.41
CA ARG A 378 5.39 -28.60 25.86
C ARG A 378 5.26 -28.70 24.33
N GLU A 379 4.37 -27.93 23.74
CA GLU A 379 3.93 -28.13 22.35
C GLU A 379 4.55 -27.15 21.36
N ARG A 380 5.11 -26.03 21.85
CA ARG A 380 5.58 -24.95 20.99
C ARG A 380 6.63 -25.44 20.01
N ARG A 381 6.42 -25.09 18.75
CA ARG A 381 7.27 -25.44 17.63
C ARG A 381 6.98 -24.51 16.47
N LEU A 382 7.87 -24.46 15.46
CA LEU A 382 7.51 -23.81 14.22
C LEU A 382 6.51 -24.66 13.46
N ILE A 383 5.45 -24.04 12.94
CA ILE A 383 4.45 -24.74 12.12
C ILE A 383 4.91 -24.70 10.66
N PRO A 384 5.13 -25.85 10.00
CA PRO A 384 5.48 -25.88 8.58
C PRO A 384 4.37 -25.29 7.72
N GLY A 385 4.76 -24.60 6.66
CA GLY A 385 3.83 -23.94 5.74
C GLY A 385 4.47 -22.77 5.00
N THR A 386 3.69 -22.20 4.09
CA THR A 386 4.03 -20.94 3.41
C THR A 386 3.26 -19.82 4.08
N TYR A 387 3.96 -18.77 4.47
CA TYR A 387 3.43 -17.59 5.15
C TYR A 387 3.47 -16.39 4.22
N GLN A 388 2.37 -15.64 4.20
CA GLN A 388 2.16 -14.49 3.31
C GLN A 388 2.13 -13.17 4.09
N ALA A 389 2.52 -12.07 3.45
CA ALA A 389 2.47 -10.75 4.07
C ALA A 389 1.00 -10.36 4.39
N ALA A 390 0.69 -10.03 5.64
CA ALA A 390 -0.63 -9.50 5.98
C ALA A 390 -0.62 -8.63 7.25
N THR A 391 -1.57 -7.69 7.31
CA THR A 391 -1.87 -6.89 8.50
C THR A 391 -3.12 -7.39 9.25
N THR A 392 -3.70 -8.51 8.79
CA THR A 392 -4.80 -9.20 9.48
C THR A 392 -4.32 -10.02 10.67
N TYR A 393 -3.03 -10.36 10.67
CA TYR A 393 -2.36 -11.19 11.68
C TYR A 393 -2.99 -12.59 11.77
N ALA A 394 -3.62 -13.08 10.69
CA ALA A 394 -4.26 -14.40 10.67
C ALA A 394 -3.20 -15.52 10.61
N GLN A 395 -3.60 -16.75 10.95
CA GLN A 395 -2.71 -17.90 10.79
C GLN A 395 -2.25 -18.05 9.32
N GLY A 396 -0.98 -18.42 9.12
CA GLY A 396 -0.37 -18.50 7.80
C GLY A 396 0.07 -17.14 7.24
N THR A 397 0.23 -16.13 8.10
CA THR A 397 0.71 -14.81 7.69
C THR A 397 1.96 -14.39 8.44
N TRP A 398 2.72 -13.46 7.88
CA TRP A 398 3.79 -12.73 8.57
C TRP A 398 3.50 -11.23 8.56
N MET A 399 3.99 -10.51 9.57
CA MET A 399 3.73 -9.08 9.75
C MET A 399 4.80 -8.20 9.09
N PRO A 400 4.41 -7.27 8.19
CA PRO A 400 5.25 -6.17 7.74
C PRO A 400 5.73 -5.28 8.88
N THR A 401 6.92 -4.70 8.74
CA THR A 401 7.53 -3.93 9.82
C THR A 401 6.82 -2.61 10.08
N VAL A 402 6.64 -2.29 11.36
CA VAL A 402 6.20 -0.99 11.85
C VAL A 402 7.22 -0.44 12.84
N GLU A 403 7.40 0.88 12.84
CA GLU A 403 8.26 1.55 13.81
C GLU A 403 7.45 1.97 15.04
N LEU A 404 7.91 1.57 16.22
CA LEU A 404 7.36 1.97 17.51
C LEU A 404 8.30 2.94 18.21
N GLU A 405 7.76 4.06 18.69
CA GLU A 405 8.50 4.97 19.55
C GLU A 405 8.30 4.61 21.02
N ILE A 406 9.33 4.06 21.66
CA ILE A 406 9.33 3.64 23.05
C ILE A 406 10.38 4.45 23.80
N LEU A 407 9.93 5.29 24.74
CA LEU A 407 10.80 6.15 25.56
C LEU A 407 11.77 7.03 24.72
N GLY A 408 11.32 7.47 23.53
CA GLY A 408 12.11 8.28 22.60
C GLY A 408 13.09 7.49 21.73
N MET A 409 13.11 6.15 21.83
CA MET A 409 13.84 5.27 20.91
C MET A 409 12.89 4.70 19.86
N ILE A 410 13.35 4.58 18.63
CA ILE A 410 12.61 3.94 17.54
C ILE A 410 12.99 2.46 17.50
N VAL A 411 12.00 1.59 17.63
CA VAL A 411 12.17 0.15 17.63
C VAL A 411 11.32 -0.44 16.49
N PRO A 412 11.91 -1.16 15.54
CA PRO A 412 11.15 -1.87 14.52
C PRO A 412 10.50 -3.12 15.14
N MET A 413 9.25 -3.37 14.77
CA MET A 413 8.49 -4.56 15.14
C MET A 413 7.89 -5.19 13.88
N GLY A 414 8.04 -6.50 13.71
CA GLY A 414 7.59 -7.22 12.51
C GLY A 414 8.73 -7.96 11.83
N THR A 415 8.71 -8.00 10.49
CA THR A 415 9.65 -8.77 9.67
C THR A 415 10.65 -7.85 8.96
N PHE A 416 11.92 -7.92 9.35
CA PHE A 416 12.98 -7.04 8.85
C PHE A 416 14.37 -7.65 8.99
N VAL A 417 15.30 -7.17 8.16
CA VAL A 417 16.73 -7.39 8.34
C VAL A 417 17.33 -6.26 9.17
N THR A 418 18.28 -6.60 10.03
CA THR A 418 19.28 -5.67 10.59
C THR A 418 20.65 -5.95 10.01
N TYR A 419 21.41 -4.88 9.73
CA TYR A 419 22.78 -4.95 9.24
C TYR A 419 23.68 -4.05 10.06
N ALA A 420 24.77 -4.63 10.59
CA ALA A 420 25.76 -3.92 11.38
C ALA A 420 26.77 -3.20 10.47
N ASP A 421 26.41 -2.03 9.96
CA ASP A 421 27.24 -1.18 9.07
C ASP A 421 28.40 -0.45 9.76
N GLY A 422 28.65 -0.75 11.04
CA GLY A 422 29.67 -0.09 11.87
C GLY A 422 29.21 1.19 12.55
N THR A 423 27.98 1.66 12.31
CA THR A 423 27.36 2.75 13.08
C THR A 423 26.68 2.23 14.36
N GLN A 424 26.31 3.14 15.28
CA GLN A 424 25.55 2.77 16.47
C GLN A 424 24.12 2.30 16.18
N GLN A 425 23.55 2.69 15.04
CA GLN A 425 22.14 2.41 14.71
C GLN A 425 21.99 1.23 13.75
N GLY A 426 23.01 0.94 12.95
CA GLY A 426 22.93 -0.03 11.85
C GLY A 426 22.02 0.44 10.72
N ALA A 427 21.83 -0.43 9.73
CA ALA A 427 20.87 -0.25 8.65
C ALA A 427 19.83 -1.39 8.66
N TYR A 428 18.65 -1.14 8.09
CA TYR A 428 17.51 -2.04 8.13
C TYR A 428 16.92 -2.29 6.75
N ALA A 429 16.39 -3.48 6.50
CA ALA A 429 15.50 -3.73 5.36
C ALA A 429 14.16 -4.22 5.88
N TYR A 430 13.13 -3.38 5.83
CA TYR A 430 11.79 -3.75 6.27
C TYR A 430 11.07 -4.52 5.18
N ALA A 431 10.67 -5.77 5.44
CA ALA A 431 9.93 -6.57 4.47
C ALA A 431 8.51 -6.02 4.24
N ALA A 432 8.09 -5.98 2.98
CA ALA A 432 6.82 -5.45 2.51
C ALA A 432 5.92 -6.52 1.86
N SER A 433 6.53 -7.45 1.11
CA SER A 433 5.82 -8.51 0.38
C SER A 433 6.71 -9.74 0.18
N GLY A 434 6.11 -10.81 -0.36
CA GLY A 434 6.78 -12.10 -0.62
C GLY A 434 6.46 -13.17 0.42
N ASP A 435 7.17 -14.30 0.29
CA ASP A 435 6.84 -15.53 0.97
C ASP A 435 7.93 -15.94 1.97
N VAL A 436 7.51 -16.44 3.13
CA VAL A 436 8.36 -17.20 4.04
C VAL A 436 7.88 -18.65 4.05
N VAL A 437 8.76 -19.60 3.78
CA VAL A 437 8.45 -21.03 3.73
C VAL A 437 9.19 -21.77 4.83
N ILE A 438 8.45 -22.51 5.66
CA ILE A 438 8.99 -23.34 6.74
C ILE A 438 8.71 -24.81 6.41
N ARG A 439 9.75 -25.64 6.47
CA ARG A 439 9.66 -27.11 6.32
C ARG A 439 10.26 -27.80 7.53
N GLU A 440 9.64 -28.90 7.95
CA GLU A 440 10.11 -29.72 9.06
C GLU A 440 11.13 -30.77 8.59
N GLY A 441 12.27 -30.84 9.28
CA GLY A 441 13.32 -31.84 9.08
C GLY A 441 13.35 -32.96 10.13
N GLY A 442 12.49 -32.89 11.16
CA GLY A 442 12.48 -33.78 12.32
C GLY A 442 13.42 -33.32 13.45
N ASN A 443 13.22 -33.81 14.69
CA ASN A 443 14.01 -33.45 15.87
C ASN A 443 14.23 -31.92 16.06
N ASN A 444 13.17 -31.12 15.99
CA ASN A 444 13.23 -29.64 16.07
C ASN A 444 14.13 -28.95 15.02
N THR A 445 14.50 -29.67 13.96
CA THR A 445 15.21 -29.10 12.80
C THR A 445 14.20 -28.58 11.79
N TYR A 446 14.44 -27.37 11.28
CA TYR A 446 13.61 -26.72 10.27
C TYR A 446 14.47 -26.18 9.14
N THR A 447 13.89 -26.16 7.94
CA THR A 447 14.39 -25.34 6.82
C THR A 447 13.45 -24.15 6.68
N ILE A 448 13.98 -22.95 6.88
CA ILE A 448 13.29 -21.67 6.71
C ILE A 448 13.87 -21.01 5.48
N GLU A 449 13.05 -20.72 4.49
CA GLU A 449 13.42 -19.98 3.28
C GLU A 449 12.57 -18.72 3.19
N PHE A 450 13.16 -17.61 2.75
CA PHE A 450 12.45 -16.37 2.53
C PHE A 450 12.88 -15.74 1.21
N ASP A 451 11.90 -15.34 0.41
CA ASP A 451 12.06 -14.55 -0.81
C ASP A 451 11.08 -13.38 -0.72
N LEU A 452 11.56 -12.29 -0.15
CA LEU A 452 10.78 -11.11 0.20
C LEU A 452 11.27 -9.90 -0.57
N GLN A 453 10.45 -8.85 -0.58
CA GLN A 453 10.82 -7.53 -1.08
C GLN A 453 10.73 -6.51 0.06
N SER A 454 11.72 -5.62 0.17
CA SER A 454 11.72 -4.55 1.17
C SER A 454 10.74 -3.43 0.79
N ILE A 455 10.39 -2.56 1.74
CA ILE A 455 9.67 -1.30 1.45
C ILE A 455 10.50 -0.37 0.55
N SER A 456 11.82 -0.45 0.66
CA SER A 456 12.78 0.19 -0.24
C SER A 456 12.91 -0.55 -1.56
N GLY A 457 12.09 -1.58 -1.81
CA GLY A 457 11.88 -2.35 -3.04
C GLY A 457 13.01 -3.26 -3.51
N HIS A 458 13.97 -3.58 -2.64
CA HIS A 458 15.06 -4.52 -2.91
C HIS A 458 14.73 -5.93 -2.42
N ALA A 459 15.36 -6.94 -3.01
CA ALA A 459 15.13 -8.33 -2.62
C ALA A 459 15.75 -8.62 -1.25
N ILE A 460 15.02 -9.35 -0.42
CA ILE A 460 15.51 -9.93 0.83
C ILE A 460 15.38 -11.44 0.67
N ARG A 461 16.50 -12.13 0.45
CA ARG A 461 16.55 -13.57 0.19
C ARG A 461 17.42 -14.28 1.18
N GLY A 462 17.11 -15.54 1.45
CA GLY A 462 17.97 -16.33 2.31
C GLY A 462 17.34 -17.63 2.76
N SER A 463 18.14 -18.38 3.51
CA SER A 463 17.69 -19.61 4.11
C SER A 463 18.44 -19.94 5.39
N TYR A 464 17.82 -20.74 6.23
CA TYR A 464 18.44 -21.40 7.37
C TYR A 464 17.99 -22.85 7.41
N THR A 465 18.90 -23.78 7.69
CA THR A 465 18.57 -25.17 8.01
C THR A 465 19.28 -25.61 9.27
N GLY A 466 18.52 -25.95 10.31
CA GLY A 466 19.07 -26.33 11.60
C GLY A 466 18.01 -26.37 12.70
N GLU A 467 18.44 -26.59 13.93
CA GLU A 467 17.55 -26.53 15.09
C GLU A 467 17.10 -25.08 15.33
N VAL A 468 15.83 -24.89 15.73
CA VAL A 468 15.32 -23.58 16.16
C VAL A 468 14.77 -23.72 17.57
N TYR A 469 15.45 -23.07 18.53
CA TYR A 469 14.96 -23.00 19.90
C TYR A 469 13.89 -21.90 20.03
N LEU A 470 12.73 -22.26 20.60
CA LEU A 470 11.68 -21.31 20.94
C LEU A 470 11.61 -21.13 22.46
N GLU A 471 11.70 -19.89 22.93
CA GLU A 471 11.35 -19.51 24.30
C GLU A 471 9.84 -19.26 24.41
N ASP A 472 9.20 -19.65 25.51
CA ASP A 472 7.80 -19.32 25.77
C ASP A 472 7.69 -18.04 26.60
N GLN A 473 7.14 -16.99 26.02
CA GLN A 473 6.79 -15.73 26.69
C GLN A 473 5.29 -15.44 26.64
N SER A 474 4.49 -16.44 26.24
CA SER A 474 3.04 -16.29 26.12
C SER A 474 2.37 -16.07 27.48
N ARG A 475 1.27 -15.31 27.47
CA ARG A 475 0.35 -15.15 28.61
C ARG A 475 -0.96 -15.90 28.37
N ASP A 476 -0.86 -17.05 27.70
CA ASP A 476 -1.98 -17.93 27.36
C ASP A 476 -2.41 -18.84 28.52
N ASP A 477 -1.85 -18.62 29.71
CA ASP A 477 -1.83 -19.49 30.89
C ASP A 477 -3.14 -19.56 31.69
N LYS A 478 -4.32 -19.31 31.10
CA LYS A 478 -5.59 -19.34 31.88
C LYS A 478 -6.72 -20.11 31.21
N ASN A 479 -6.62 -21.45 31.27
CA ASN A 479 -7.84 -22.23 31.44
C ASN A 479 -8.43 -21.87 32.82
N ASP A 480 -9.56 -21.17 32.84
CA ASP A 480 -10.26 -20.82 34.08
C ASP A 480 -11.17 -21.96 34.61
N GLY A 481 -11.05 -23.16 34.02
CA GLY A 481 -11.84 -24.35 34.34
C GLY A 481 -13.16 -24.44 33.57
N THR A 482 -13.45 -23.48 32.69
CA THR A 482 -14.74 -23.39 31.97
C THR A 482 -14.69 -23.99 30.56
N SER A 483 -13.61 -24.66 30.20
CA SER A 483 -13.52 -25.54 29.04
C SER A 483 -12.62 -26.74 29.33
N ASN A 484 -13.05 -27.91 28.87
CA ASN A 484 -12.22 -29.11 28.78
C ASN A 484 -12.04 -29.58 27.32
N LEU A 485 -12.35 -28.73 26.34
CA LEU A 485 -12.10 -29.01 24.94
C LEU A 485 -10.60 -29.07 24.68
N ASP A 486 -10.23 -29.98 23.78
CA ASP A 486 -8.87 -30.26 23.35
C ASP A 486 -8.57 -29.73 21.93
N ASN A 487 -9.61 -29.42 21.16
CA ASN A 487 -9.56 -28.89 19.80
C ASN A 487 -10.88 -28.13 19.48
N ASP A 488 -10.93 -27.52 18.29
CA ASP A 488 -12.19 -27.04 17.69
C ASP A 488 -13.28 -28.14 17.73
N TYR A 489 -14.52 -27.73 17.96
CA TYR A 489 -15.64 -28.63 18.19
C TYR A 489 -16.85 -28.26 17.33
N GLU A 490 -17.25 -29.19 16.46
CA GLU A 490 -18.51 -29.11 15.72
C GLU A 490 -19.60 -29.83 16.52
N LEU A 491 -20.66 -29.12 16.90
CA LEU A 491 -21.80 -29.64 17.63
C LEU A 491 -22.66 -30.53 16.73
N ASP A 492 -22.96 -31.74 17.19
CA ASP A 492 -23.98 -32.59 16.60
C ASP A 492 -25.28 -32.49 17.39
N LEU A 493 -26.18 -31.63 16.91
CA LEU A 493 -27.50 -31.41 17.50
C LEU A 493 -28.61 -32.24 16.82
N SER A 494 -28.25 -33.25 16.02
CA SER A 494 -29.20 -33.99 15.18
C SER A 494 -30.22 -34.82 15.96
N LEU A 495 -29.90 -35.19 17.20
CA LEU A 495 -30.81 -35.93 18.10
C LEU A 495 -31.88 -35.04 18.73
N GLN A 496 -31.76 -33.71 18.61
CA GLN A 496 -32.66 -32.77 19.24
C GLN A 496 -33.91 -32.53 18.39
N SER A 497 -35.06 -32.96 18.88
CA SER A 497 -36.33 -32.81 18.18
C SER A 497 -37.00 -31.44 18.40
N ARG A 498 -36.60 -30.70 19.43
CA ARG A 498 -37.12 -29.36 19.77
C ARG A 498 -36.14 -28.56 20.62
N ALA A 499 -36.35 -27.26 20.66
CA ALA A 499 -35.69 -26.34 21.59
C ALA A 499 -36.71 -25.68 22.53
N ASN A 500 -36.26 -25.30 23.73
CA ASN A 500 -37.09 -24.66 24.73
C ASN A 500 -36.60 -23.23 25.00
N CYS A 501 -37.52 -22.26 24.97
CA CYS A 501 -37.24 -20.87 25.32
C CYS A 501 -37.80 -20.57 26.71
N TYR A 502 -36.94 -20.12 27.61
CA TYR A 502 -37.29 -19.76 28.98
C TYR A 502 -37.10 -18.25 29.18
N PRO A 503 -38.18 -17.45 29.18
CA PRO A 503 -38.14 -16.07 29.68
C PRO A 503 -37.55 -16.03 31.08
N GLN A 504 -36.65 -15.08 31.36
CA GLN A 504 -35.98 -14.94 32.65
C GLN A 504 -36.23 -13.57 33.27
N GLU A 505 -36.40 -13.55 34.59
CA GLU A 505 -36.49 -12.32 35.38
C GLU A 505 -35.17 -11.97 36.08
N GLU A 506 -34.21 -12.90 36.10
CA GLU A 506 -32.91 -12.74 36.73
C GLU A 506 -31.77 -13.07 35.77
N ILE A 507 -30.64 -12.37 35.94
CA ILE A 507 -29.41 -12.58 35.15
C ILE A 507 -28.19 -12.55 36.06
N TRP A 508 -27.23 -13.45 35.81
CA TRP A 508 -25.96 -13.43 36.50
C TRP A 508 -25.00 -12.40 35.88
N VAL A 509 -24.50 -11.50 36.71
CA VAL A 509 -23.59 -10.39 36.36
C VAL A 509 -22.27 -10.54 37.12
N ARG A 510 -21.15 -10.34 36.42
CA ARG A 510 -19.84 -10.43 37.04
C ARG A 510 -19.66 -9.32 38.08
N GLY A 511 -19.31 -9.71 39.31
CA GLY A 511 -19.10 -8.78 40.43
C GLY A 511 -20.36 -8.39 41.20
N LEU A 512 -21.56 -8.66 40.66
CA LEU A 512 -22.84 -8.43 41.35
C LEU A 512 -23.56 -9.74 41.71
N GLY A 513 -23.23 -10.86 41.06
CA GLY A 513 -23.94 -12.12 41.23
C GLY A 513 -25.24 -12.16 40.42
N THR A 514 -26.18 -13.01 40.83
CA THR A 514 -27.52 -13.03 40.24
C THR A 514 -28.32 -11.82 40.72
N VAL A 515 -28.82 -11.03 39.78
CA VAL A 515 -29.65 -9.84 40.02
C VAL A 515 -30.87 -9.87 39.10
N SER A 516 -31.91 -9.08 39.43
CA SER A 516 -33.04 -8.93 38.51
C SER A 516 -32.61 -8.29 37.19
N VAL A 517 -33.31 -8.61 36.09
CA VAL A 517 -33.08 -7.98 34.78
C VAL A 517 -33.32 -6.47 34.84
N GLU A 518 -34.27 -6.01 35.66
CA GLU A 518 -34.51 -4.57 35.89
C GLU A 518 -33.29 -3.89 36.51
N THR A 519 -32.70 -4.49 37.55
CA THR A 519 -31.44 -4.00 38.14
C THR A 519 -30.31 -4.00 37.10
N ALA A 520 -30.17 -5.04 36.29
CA ALA A 520 -29.15 -5.07 35.24
C ALA A 520 -29.38 -3.98 34.17
N CYS A 521 -30.64 -3.65 33.84
CA CYS A 521 -31.00 -2.54 32.97
C CYS A 521 -30.54 -1.21 33.55
N GLU A 522 -30.80 -0.95 34.83
CA GLU A 522 -30.35 0.27 35.54
C GLU A 522 -28.83 0.46 35.45
N TYR A 523 -28.05 -0.59 35.71
CA TYR A 523 -26.58 -0.52 35.62
C TYR A 523 -26.06 -0.37 34.18
N SER A 524 -26.79 -0.89 33.20
CA SER A 524 -26.41 -0.78 31.78
C SER A 524 -26.81 0.56 31.15
N GLY A 525 -27.79 1.26 31.72
CA GLY A 525 -28.44 2.42 31.11
C GLY A 525 -29.29 2.09 29.87
N ARG A 526 -29.66 0.82 29.68
CA ARG A 526 -30.42 0.31 28.52
C ARG A 526 -31.55 -0.60 28.99
N GLU A 527 -32.63 -0.64 28.22
CA GLU A 527 -33.78 -1.49 28.49
C GLU A 527 -33.77 -2.74 27.60
N TYR A 528 -33.91 -3.92 28.20
CA TYR A 528 -33.94 -5.21 27.51
C TYR A 528 -34.66 -6.28 28.34
N GLY A 529 -35.12 -7.33 27.67
CA GLY A 529 -35.55 -8.60 28.25
C GLY A 529 -34.45 -9.66 28.17
N PHE A 530 -34.63 -10.77 28.88
CA PHE A 530 -33.69 -11.87 28.89
C PHE A 530 -34.43 -13.20 28.70
N GLN A 531 -33.91 -14.04 27.82
CA GLN A 531 -34.40 -15.41 27.64
C GLN A 531 -33.24 -16.39 27.47
N GLN A 532 -33.46 -17.62 27.92
CA GLN A 532 -32.55 -18.73 27.68
C GLN A 532 -33.15 -19.67 26.65
N VAL A 533 -32.41 -19.95 25.59
CA VAL A 533 -32.81 -20.95 24.58
C VAL A 533 -31.95 -22.19 24.78
N TRP A 534 -32.60 -23.32 25.02
CA TRP A 534 -31.95 -24.61 25.25
C TRP A 534 -32.28 -25.54 24.08
N ILE A 535 -31.24 -25.97 23.36
CA ILE A 535 -31.32 -26.99 22.32
C ILE A 535 -30.74 -28.26 22.93
N GLY A 536 -31.62 -29.21 23.24
CA GLY A 536 -31.30 -30.40 24.03
C GLY A 536 -31.37 -30.23 25.53
N THR A 537 -31.29 -31.35 26.25
CA THR A 537 -31.34 -31.39 27.72
C THR A 537 -30.08 -32.04 28.28
N GLY A 538 -29.66 -31.61 29.47
CA GLY A 538 -28.57 -32.26 30.19
C GLY A 538 -28.91 -33.65 30.74
N GLU A 539 -30.14 -34.12 30.53
CA GLU A 539 -30.64 -35.42 31.00
C GLU A 539 -30.36 -36.56 30.00
N GLY A 540 -29.93 -36.20 28.78
CA GLY A 540 -29.53 -37.13 27.73
C GLY A 540 -30.69 -37.76 26.94
N VAL A 541 -30.37 -38.30 25.77
CA VAL A 541 -31.32 -38.94 24.83
C VAL A 541 -31.23 -40.46 24.96
N TRP A 542 -32.38 -41.12 24.83
CA TRP A 542 -32.54 -42.54 25.10
C TRP A 542 -33.05 -43.29 23.86
N GLU A 543 -32.41 -44.41 23.51
CA GLU A 543 -32.81 -45.27 22.40
C GLU A 543 -33.09 -46.70 22.85
N ILE A 544 -34.18 -47.27 22.34
CA ILE A 544 -34.51 -48.68 22.56
C ILE A 544 -33.64 -49.53 21.63
N THR A 545 -32.92 -50.48 22.22
CA THR A 545 -32.05 -51.42 21.51
C THR A 545 -32.35 -52.85 21.93
N ASP A 546 -31.82 -53.85 21.22
CA ASP A 546 -31.93 -55.25 21.65
C ASP A 546 -31.28 -55.49 23.04
N GLU A 547 -30.23 -54.73 23.36
CA GLU A 547 -29.53 -54.75 24.65
C GLU A 547 -30.34 -54.04 25.74
N TYR A 548 -31.03 -52.95 25.40
CA TYR A 548 -31.87 -52.15 26.29
C TYR A 548 -33.30 -52.02 25.74
N PRO A 549 -34.11 -53.09 25.84
CA PRO A 549 -35.47 -53.09 25.30
C PRO A 549 -36.44 -52.30 26.20
N ALA A 550 -37.56 -51.87 25.63
CA ALA A 550 -38.54 -50.99 26.28
C ALA A 550 -39.22 -51.62 27.51
N ASP A 551 -39.32 -52.96 27.57
CA ASP A 551 -39.89 -53.69 28.71
C ASP A 551 -38.93 -53.79 29.90
N LYS A 552 -37.64 -53.51 29.70
CA LYS A 552 -36.60 -53.53 30.73
C LYS A 552 -36.15 -52.14 31.17
N GLY A 553 -36.72 -51.05 30.67
CA GLY A 553 -36.36 -49.71 31.14
C GLY A 553 -36.50 -48.61 30.11
N ARG A 554 -35.78 -47.51 30.34
CA ARG A 554 -35.83 -46.30 29.51
C ARG A 554 -35.06 -46.39 28.18
N GLY A 555 -34.33 -47.48 27.93
CA GLY A 555 -33.43 -47.62 26.78
C GLY A 555 -31.96 -47.40 27.14
N LYS A 556 -31.11 -47.33 26.11
CA LYS A 556 -29.68 -47.00 26.20
C LYS A 556 -29.51 -45.50 26.05
N LEU A 557 -28.72 -44.89 26.93
CA LEU A 557 -28.33 -43.48 26.83
C LEU A 557 -27.44 -43.33 25.58
N ILE A 558 -27.78 -42.41 24.68
CA ILE A 558 -26.90 -42.04 23.56
C ILE A 558 -26.13 -40.79 23.93
N GLU A 559 -24.88 -40.71 23.47
CA GLU A 559 -24.10 -39.47 23.53
C GLU A 559 -24.70 -38.39 22.63
N ASP A 560 -24.75 -37.16 23.13
CA ASP A 560 -25.46 -36.08 22.45
C ASP A 560 -24.89 -34.72 22.86
N ASP A 561 -24.99 -33.75 21.96
CA ASP A 561 -24.58 -32.37 22.23
C ASP A 561 -25.78 -31.50 22.61
N VAL A 562 -25.53 -30.57 23.52
CA VAL A 562 -26.49 -29.60 24.03
C VAL A 562 -25.92 -28.21 23.86
N LEU A 563 -26.73 -27.29 23.33
CA LEU A 563 -26.39 -25.88 23.20
C LEU A 563 -27.33 -25.04 24.08
N ARG A 564 -26.74 -24.20 24.93
CA ARG A 564 -27.46 -23.19 25.74
C ARG A 564 -27.10 -21.80 25.25
N ILE A 565 -28.10 -20.96 25.05
CA ILE A 565 -27.94 -19.59 24.55
C ILE A 565 -28.62 -18.63 25.53
N ASP A 566 -27.83 -17.74 26.14
CA ASP A 566 -28.36 -16.62 26.92
C ASP A 566 -28.57 -15.43 25.97
N LEU A 567 -29.81 -15.10 25.64
CA LEU A 567 -30.15 -14.09 24.64
C LEU A 567 -30.82 -12.87 25.27
N LEU A 568 -30.26 -11.67 25.04
CA LEU A 568 -30.89 -10.42 25.42
C LEU A 568 -31.76 -9.89 24.27
N VAL A 569 -33.03 -9.67 24.56
CA VAL A 569 -34.06 -9.29 23.57
C VAL A 569 -34.67 -7.94 23.91
N GLN A 570 -35.50 -7.37 23.04
CA GLN A 570 -36.28 -6.19 23.42
C GLN A 570 -37.26 -6.58 24.54
N LYS A 571 -37.42 -5.70 25.52
CA LYS A 571 -38.33 -5.94 26.65
C LYS A 571 -39.75 -6.18 26.16
N GLY A 572 -40.42 -7.18 26.72
CA GLY A 572 -41.75 -7.64 26.31
C GLY A 572 -41.76 -8.63 25.13
N LEU A 573 -40.59 -9.08 24.67
CA LEU A 573 -40.44 -10.12 23.63
C LEU A 573 -39.75 -11.39 24.16
N GLU A 574 -39.67 -11.58 25.48
CA GLU A 574 -38.97 -12.69 26.13
C GLU A 574 -39.62 -14.06 25.86
N ASP A 575 -40.86 -14.07 25.38
CA ASP A 575 -41.63 -15.26 24.99
C ASP A 575 -41.61 -15.50 23.46
N LYS A 576 -40.76 -14.77 22.71
CA LYS A 576 -40.69 -14.79 21.24
C LYS A 576 -39.26 -14.89 20.74
N ILE A 577 -39.09 -15.37 19.52
CA ILE A 577 -37.78 -15.37 18.85
C ILE A 577 -37.73 -14.25 17.80
N THR A 578 -36.70 -13.40 17.90
CA THR A 578 -36.39 -12.41 16.87
C THR A 578 -35.28 -12.98 15.98
N PRO A 579 -35.44 -13.07 14.65
CA PRO A 579 -34.35 -13.44 13.78
C PRO A 579 -33.26 -12.37 13.74
N GLY A 580 -32.01 -12.78 13.54
CA GLY A 580 -30.87 -11.87 13.46
C GLY A 580 -29.55 -12.52 13.81
N THR A 581 -28.49 -11.72 13.82
CA THR A 581 -27.14 -12.14 14.20
C THR A 581 -26.75 -11.47 15.51
N TYR A 582 -26.54 -12.29 16.53
CA TYR A 582 -26.33 -11.89 17.90
C TYR A 582 -24.85 -12.07 18.26
N PRO A 583 -24.07 -10.98 18.38
CA PRO A 583 -22.70 -11.08 18.88
C PRO A 583 -22.71 -11.51 20.35
N ILE A 584 -21.74 -12.34 20.71
CA ILE A 584 -21.49 -12.74 22.10
C ILE A 584 -20.71 -11.62 22.79
N THR A 585 -21.19 -11.15 23.94
CA THR A 585 -20.53 -10.08 24.71
C THR A 585 -19.14 -10.51 25.14
N THR A 586 -18.17 -9.60 25.17
CA THR A 586 -16.79 -9.93 25.60
C THR A 586 -16.68 -10.20 27.10
N ASN A 587 -17.67 -9.80 27.89
CA ASN A 587 -17.75 -10.04 29.33
C ASN A 587 -19.21 -9.94 29.83
N ARG A 588 -19.44 -10.28 31.10
CA ARG A 588 -20.76 -10.21 31.76
C ARG A 588 -20.95 -8.93 32.58
N TYR A 589 -20.43 -7.81 32.09
CA TYR A 589 -20.62 -6.49 32.73
C TYR A 589 -21.87 -5.80 32.16
N PRO A 590 -22.68 -5.10 33.00
CA PRO A 590 -23.94 -4.51 32.55
C PRO A 590 -23.79 -3.54 31.37
N VAL A 591 -22.67 -2.81 31.26
CA VAL A 591 -22.41 -1.87 30.16
C VAL A 591 -22.43 -2.52 28.76
N LEU A 592 -22.16 -3.84 28.69
CA LEU A 592 -22.18 -4.60 27.44
C LEU A 592 -23.56 -5.21 27.14
N PHE A 593 -24.49 -5.12 28.08
CA PHE A 593 -25.82 -5.69 27.93
C PHE A 593 -26.73 -4.72 27.16
N GLY A 594 -27.73 -5.28 26.49
CA GLY A 594 -28.65 -4.58 25.60
C GLY A 594 -29.37 -5.58 24.72
N ALA A 595 -30.56 -5.23 24.21
CA ALA A 595 -31.24 -6.08 23.26
C ALA A 595 -30.36 -6.32 22.02
N GLY A 596 -30.33 -7.56 21.52
CA GLY A 596 -29.57 -7.89 20.30
C GLY A 596 -28.21 -8.53 20.53
N VAL A 597 -27.88 -8.99 21.75
CA VAL A 597 -26.62 -9.70 22.04
C VAL A 597 -26.85 -11.02 22.76
N CYS A 598 -25.89 -11.94 22.61
CA CYS A 598 -25.78 -13.12 23.46
C CYS A 598 -24.83 -12.84 24.61
N VAL A 599 -25.14 -13.35 25.81
CA VAL A 599 -24.26 -13.16 26.97
C VAL A 599 -23.19 -14.25 26.98
N CYS A 600 -21.91 -13.88 27.15
CA CYS A 600 -20.83 -14.86 27.24
C CYS A 600 -21.03 -15.87 28.38
N GLY A 601 -20.49 -17.06 28.17
CA GLY A 601 -20.47 -18.13 29.16
C GLY A 601 -19.75 -17.76 30.46
N TYR A 602 -20.11 -18.45 31.54
CA TYR A 602 -19.44 -18.43 32.84
C TYR A 602 -19.71 -19.75 33.57
N ASN A 603 -18.62 -20.46 33.92
CA ASN A 603 -18.65 -21.73 34.65
C ASN A 603 -19.55 -22.81 34.01
N CYS A 604 -19.78 -22.76 32.69
CA CYS A 604 -20.60 -23.71 31.92
C CYS A 604 -22.09 -23.82 32.33
N PHE A 605 -22.49 -23.15 33.40
CA PHE A 605 -23.86 -23.15 33.92
C PHE A 605 -24.62 -21.86 33.62
N TYR A 606 -23.90 -20.75 33.40
CA TYR A 606 -24.47 -19.45 33.04
C TYR A 606 -23.94 -19.03 31.67
N GLY A 607 -24.75 -18.35 30.88
CA GLY A 607 -24.32 -17.85 29.58
C GLY A 607 -24.37 -18.87 28.45
N THR A 608 -23.95 -18.37 27.29
CA THR A 608 -23.89 -19.17 26.07
C THR A 608 -22.80 -20.23 26.22
N SER A 609 -23.17 -21.51 26.08
CA SER A 609 -22.30 -22.65 26.41
C SER A 609 -22.72 -23.94 25.69
N MET A 610 -21.79 -24.87 25.57
CA MET A 610 -22.01 -26.21 25.03
C MET A 610 -21.67 -27.30 26.06
N LEU A 611 -22.35 -28.44 25.95
CA LEU A 611 -22.12 -29.65 26.72
C LEU A 611 -22.24 -30.87 25.80
N ARG A 612 -21.35 -31.85 25.93
CA ARG A 612 -21.53 -33.21 25.41
C ARG A 612 -21.95 -34.12 26.55
N VAL A 613 -23.18 -34.60 26.49
CA VAL A 613 -23.74 -35.57 27.43
C VAL A 613 -23.30 -36.97 27.02
N MET A 614 -22.80 -37.74 27.97
CA MET A 614 -22.42 -39.14 27.77
C MET A 614 -22.83 -40.02 28.95
N SER A 615 -22.71 -41.34 28.83
CA SER A 615 -22.87 -42.24 29.98
C SER A 615 -21.63 -42.22 30.86
N ALA A 616 -21.84 -42.18 32.19
CA ALA A 616 -20.82 -42.50 33.16
C ALA A 616 -20.27 -43.91 32.92
N ILE A 617 -18.95 -44.06 33.14
CA ILE A 617 -18.23 -45.33 33.06
C ILE A 617 -17.93 -45.80 34.48
N GLY A 618 -18.29 -47.04 34.79
CA GLY A 618 -18.01 -47.60 36.11
C GLY A 618 -18.49 -49.03 36.28
N TRP A 619 -18.67 -49.40 37.55
CA TRP A 619 -19.05 -50.74 37.95
C TRP A 619 -20.42 -50.70 38.63
N GLY A 620 -21.37 -51.52 38.17
CA GLY A 620 -22.68 -51.61 38.80
C GLY A 620 -23.82 -51.88 37.83
N TYR A 621 -25.04 -51.57 38.30
CA TYR A 621 -26.27 -51.71 37.53
C TYR A 621 -26.50 -50.45 36.69
N PRO A 622 -26.76 -50.59 35.37
CA PRO A 622 -27.14 -49.46 34.54
C PRO A 622 -28.41 -48.78 35.04
N SER A 623 -28.37 -47.46 35.18
CA SER A 623 -29.46 -46.65 35.75
C SER A 623 -30.69 -46.65 34.85
N GLY A 624 -31.86 -46.94 35.44
CA GLY A 624 -33.13 -47.02 34.72
C GLY A 624 -33.27 -48.27 33.85
N TYR A 625 -32.42 -49.29 34.06
CA TYR A 625 -32.54 -50.62 33.46
C TYR A 625 -32.86 -51.66 34.55
N TYR A 626 -33.96 -52.36 34.39
CA TYR A 626 -34.56 -53.29 35.34
C TYR A 626 -34.26 -54.74 34.94
N ASP A 627 -32.99 -55.13 35.12
CA ASP A 627 -32.56 -56.52 35.04
C ASP A 627 -31.63 -56.79 36.23
N PRO A 628 -32.10 -57.52 37.27
CA PRO A 628 -31.35 -57.72 38.50
C PRO A 628 -30.08 -58.55 38.33
N ASP A 629 -29.90 -59.22 37.19
CA ASP A 629 -28.72 -60.04 36.88
C ASP A 629 -27.75 -59.32 35.92
N TYR A 630 -28.13 -58.17 35.35
CA TYR A 630 -27.29 -57.41 34.42
C TYR A 630 -26.43 -56.37 35.14
N THR A 631 -25.12 -56.61 35.16
CA THR A 631 -24.13 -55.66 35.69
C THR A 631 -23.05 -55.39 34.66
N VAL A 632 -22.56 -54.15 34.64
CA VAL A 632 -21.43 -53.74 33.80
C VAL A 632 -20.17 -53.61 34.64
N ALA A 633 -19.05 -54.08 34.08
CA ALA A 633 -17.72 -54.02 34.67
C ALA A 633 -16.89 -52.99 33.89
N ASN A 634 -16.57 -51.86 34.52
CA ASN A 634 -15.90 -50.73 33.88
C ASN A 634 -16.60 -50.31 32.55
N GLY A 635 -17.93 -50.27 32.57
CA GLY A 635 -18.78 -50.09 31.40
C GLY A 635 -19.83 -49.01 31.59
N TRP A 636 -20.72 -48.88 30.62
CA TRP A 636 -21.75 -47.83 30.57
C TRP A 636 -22.80 -48.02 31.65
N LEU A 637 -22.87 -47.08 32.59
CA LEU A 637 -23.83 -47.10 33.70
C LEU A 637 -25.18 -46.45 33.35
N ASN A 638 -25.40 -45.99 32.12
CA ASN A 638 -26.62 -45.25 31.76
C ASN A 638 -26.86 -44.03 32.67
N VAL A 639 -25.82 -43.42 33.24
CA VAL A 639 -25.96 -42.20 34.07
C VAL A 639 -25.46 -41.03 33.24
N PRO A 640 -26.30 -40.04 32.91
CA PRO A 640 -25.84 -38.85 32.19
C PRO A 640 -24.73 -38.12 32.94
N GLN A 641 -23.62 -37.85 32.26
CA GLN A 641 -22.51 -37.02 32.74
C GLN A 641 -22.00 -36.11 31.62
N PHE A 642 -21.31 -35.03 31.98
CA PHE A 642 -20.69 -34.13 31.00
C PHE A 642 -19.30 -34.64 30.61
N GLY A 643 -19.16 -35.15 29.39
CA GLY A 643 -17.89 -35.62 28.84
C GLY A 643 -17.04 -34.48 28.31
N LYS A 644 -17.65 -33.59 27.52
CA LYS A 644 -17.05 -32.35 27.04
C LYS A 644 -17.93 -31.16 27.41
N TYR A 645 -17.32 -30.01 27.65
CA TYR A 645 -18.02 -28.78 27.97
C TYR A 645 -17.17 -27.56 27.64
N ALA A 646 -17.84 -26.47 27.24
CA ALA A 646 -17.21 -25.17 27.10
C ALA A 646 -18.20 -24.02 27.27
N SER A 647 -17.77 -23.01 28.02
CA SER A 647 -18.36 -21.67 27.99
C SER A 647 -17.92 -20.93 26.72
N ILE A 648 -18.85 -20.32 26.00
CA ILE A 648 -18.57 -19.58 24.76
C ILE A 648 -18.40 -18.09 25.11
N TYR A 649 -17.19 -17.58 24.94
CA TYR A 649 -16.77 -16.23 25.37
C TYR A 649 -16.82 -15.17 24.25
N SER A 650 -16.78 -15.59 23.00
CA SER A 650 -16.85 -14.67 21.86
C SER A 650 -17.40 -15.37 20.63
N GLY A 651 -17.70 -14.60 19.59
CA GLY A 651 -18.29 -15.10 18.34
C GLY A 651 -19.72 -14.62 18.16
N VAL A 652 -20.51 -15.37 17.41
CA VAL A 652 -21.89 -15.01 17.06
C VAL A 652 -22.82 -16.21 17.16
N VAL A 653 -24.09 -15.92 17.47
CA VAL A 653 -25.22 -16.84 17.26
C VAL A 653 -26.14 -16.20 16.22
N THR A 654 -26.41 -16.91 15.14
CA THR A 654 -27.34 -16.48 14.10
C THR A 654 -28.63 -17.25 14.24
N VAL A 655 -29.76 -16.53 14.24
CA VAL A 655 -31.10 -17.10 14.32
C VAL A 655 -31.86 -16.71 13.07
N ALA A 656 -32.32 -17.70 12.31
CA ALA A 656 -33.13 -17.51 11.11
C ALA A 656 -34.50 -18.15 11.28
N LYS A 657 -35.52 -17.55 10.68
CA LYS A 657 -36.82 -18.23 10.52
C LYS A 657 -36.63 -19.43 9.58
N ALA A 658 -37.23 -20.57 9.92
CA ALA A 658 -37.14 -21.78 9.12
C ALA A 658 -38.52 -22.27 8.65
N ASP A 659 -38.51 -23.06 7.58
CA ASP A 659 -39.68 -23.75 7.06
C ASP A 659 -40.03 -24.94 7.96
N GLY A 660 -41.32 -25.14 8.25
CA GLY A 660 -41.81 -26.24 9.09
C GLY A 660 -42.93 -25.85 10.07
N GLY A 661 -43.21 -24.56 10.22
CA GLY A 661 -44.32 -24.02 11.02
C GLY A 661 -43.99 -22.66 11.63
N ASP A 662 -44.95 -22.03 12.31
CA ASP A 662 -44.79 -20.67 12.86
C ASP A 662 -43.68 -20.58 13.93
N ASN A 663 -43.36 -21.69 14.61
CA ASN A 663 -42.33 -21.77 15.64
C ASN A 663 -41.02 -22.43 15.20
N TRP A 664 -40.81 -22.64 13.89
CA TRP A 664 -39.57 -23.22 13.38
C TRP A 664 -38.47 -22.18 13.16
N PHE A 665 -37.28 -22.47 13.67
CA PHE A 665 -36.10 -21.60 13.55
C PHE A 665 -34.84 -22.42 13.30
N THR A 666 -33.85 -21.78 12.68
CA THR A 666 -32.48 -22.30 12.57
C THR A 666 -31.57 -21.48 13.47
N PHE A 667 -30.87 -22.14 14.38
CA PHE A 667 -29.84 -21.56 15.23
C PHE A 667 -28.49 -22.03 14.72
N THR A 668 -27.58 -21.11 14.43
CA THR A 668 -26.21 -21.41 14.03
C THR A 668 -25.25 -20.70 14.97
N VAL A 669 -24.35 -21.45 15.59
CA VAL A 669 -23.30 -20.90 16.45
C VAL A 669 -21.97 -20.92 15.72
N ASP A 670 -21.23 -19.83 15.86
CA ASP A 670 -19.81 -19.73 15.49
C ASP A 670 -19.12 -18.97 16.61
N GLY A 671 -18.74 -19.73 17.63
CA GLY A 671 -18.25 -19.24 18.91
C GLY A 671 -16.81 -19.62 19.20
N ARG A 672 -16.24 -19.07 20.28
CA ARG A 672 -14.96 -19.50 20.84
C ARG A 672 -15.00 -19.64 22.36
N ASP A 673 -14.33 -20.64 22.89
CA ASP A 673 -14.19 -20.85 24.34
C ASP A 673 -13.05 -20.02 24.97
N VAL A 674 -12.78 -20.23 26.27
CA VAL A 674 -11.68 -19.55 26.98
C VAL A 674 -10.30 -19.91 26.43
N LEU A 675 -10.18 -21.14 25.91
CA LEU A 675 -8.97 -21.69 25.27
C LEU A 675 -8.88 -21.29 23.78
N LYS A 676 -9.88 -20.59 23.27
CA LYS A 676 -10.04 -20.08 21.90
C LYS A 676 -10.37 -21.14 20.83
N HIS A 677 -10.73 -22.37 21.24
CA HIS A 677 -11.27 -23.38 20.33
C HIS A 677 -12.55 -22.85 19.67
N ARG A 678 -12.65 -23.04 18.35
CA ARG A 678 -13.86 -22.71 17.60
C ARG A 678 -14.94 -23.73 17.93
N ILE A 679 -16.14 -23.23 18.26
CA ILE A 679 -17.32 -24.05 18.52
C ILE A 679 -18.36 -23.68 17.47
N THR A 680 -18.60 -24.60 16.55
CA THR A 680 -19.52 -24.42 15.43
C THR A 680 -20.65 -25.43 15.50
N GLY A 681 -21.79 -25.11 14.87
CA GLY A 681 -22.90 -26.03 14.80
C GLY A 681 -24.18 -25.34 14.34
N SER A 682 -25.11 -26.12 13.80
CA SER A 682 -26.41 -25.63 13.37
C SER A 682 -27.52 -26.60 13.76
N TRP A 683 -28.65 -26.06 14.17
CA TRP A 683 -29.85 -26.84 14.48
C TRP A 683 -31.09 -26.14 13.93
N THR A 684 -31.97 -26.91 13.30
CA THR A 684 -33.25 -26.43 12.76
C THR A 684 -34.39 -27.25 13.36
N GLY A 685 -35.38 -26.57 13.94
CA GLY A 685 -36.55 -27.25 14.47
C GLY A 685 -37.52 -26.32 15.20
N PRO A 686 -38.57 -26.90 15.83
CA PRO A 686 -39.59 -26.16 16.55
C PRO A 686 -39.08 -25.66 17.93
N VAL A 687 -39.41 -24.41 18.26
CA VAL A 687 -39.16 -23.80 19.58
C VAL A 687 -40.45 -23.74 20.39
N CYS A 688 -40.41 -24.16 21.66
CA CYS A 688 -41.54 -24.14 22.59
C CYS A 688 -41.24 -23.35 23.86
N LEU A 689 -42.28 -22.85 24.53
CA LEU A 689 -42.14 -22.05 25.74
C LEU A 689 -41.93 -22.95 26.96
N GLY A 690 -40.78 -22.80 27.61
CA GLY A 690 -40.38 -23.59 28.76
C GLY A 690 -40.51 -25.10 28.54
N ASN A 691 -41.11 -25.80 29.51
CA ASN A 691 -41.39 -27.23 29.40
C ASN A 691 -42.79 -27.52 28.84
N THR A 692 -43.44 -26.55 28.19
CA THR A 692 -44.80 -26.69 27.64
C THR A 692 -44.76 -26.99 26.14
N ASP A 693 -45.90 -27.35 25.56
CA ASP A 693 -46.05 -27.49 24.10
C ASP A 693 -46.51 -26.19 23.41
N THR A 694 -46.45 -25.06 24.12
CA THR A 694 -46.83 -23.75 23.58
C THR A 694 -45.81 -23.31 22.54
N PRO A 695 -46.20 -23.13 21.25
CA PRO A 695 -45.27 -22.73 20.20
C PRO A 695 -44.76 -21.29 20.42
N VAL A 696 -43.45 -21.09 20.30
CA VAL A 696 -42.83 -19.75 20.36
C VAL A 696 -42.80 -19.18 18.96
N VAL A 697 -43.52 -18.07 18.75
CA VAL A 697 -43.63 -17.44 17.42
C VAL A 697 -42.52 -16.41 17.18
N GLN A 698 -42.35 -16.04 15.91
CA GLN A 698 -41.46 -14.94 15.55
C GLN A 698 -41.95 -13.61 16.14
N SER A 699 -41.04 -12.78 16.63
CA SER A 699 -41.38 -11.41 16.98
C SER A 699 -41.66 -10.56 15.72
N GLY A 700 -42.48 -9.52 15.88
CA GLY A 700 -42.71 -8.52 14.84
C GLY A 700 -41.64 -7.44 14.78
N ALA A 701 -40.57 -7.55 15.58
CA ALA A 701 -39.47 -6.60 15.58
C ALA A 701 -38.61 -6.78 14.32
N ALA A 702 -37.96 -5.71 13.88
CA ALA A 702 -37.02 -5.78 12.76
C ALA A 702 -35.89 -6.78 13.07
N PRO A 703 -35.40 -7.54 12.08
CA PRO A 703 -34.28 -8.44 12.27
C PRO A 703 -33.08 -7.71 12.87
N GLN A 704 -32.43 -8.33 13.87
CA GLN A 704 -31.24 -7.76 14.47
C GLN A 704 -30.07 -7.87 13.49
N THR A 705 -29.64 -6.74 12.92
CA THR A 705 -28.37 -6.65 12.19
C THR A 705 -27.24 -6.54 13.18
N ALA A 706 -26.17 -7.33 13.00
CA ALA A 706 -24.98 -7.24 13.84
C ALA A 706 -24.57 -5.76 13.98
N ALA A 707 -24.62 -5.23 15.20
CA ALA A 707 -24.05 -3.92 15.46
C ALA A 707 -22.59 -3.97 15.02
N GLU A 708 -22.16 -3.00 14.19
CA GLU A 708 -20.75 -2.87 13.83
C GLU A 708 -19.92 -3.01 15.09
N ARG A 709 -18.96 -3.94 15.09
CA ARG A 709 -17.88 -3.94 16.07
C ARG A 709 -17.29 -2.53 16.01
N LYS A 710 -17.63 -1.66 16.96
CA LYS A 710 -16.71 -0.60 17.35
C LYS A 710 -15.50 -1.34 17.86
N THR A 711 -14.52 -1.52 16.98
CA THR A 711 -13.15 -1.86 17.34
C THR A 711 -12.80 -0.94 18.49
N SER A 712 -12.64 -1.52 19.68
CA SER A 712 -12.20 -0.77 20.85
C SER A 712 -10.96 0.01 20.45
N SER A 713 -10.99 1.31 20.68
CA SER A 713 -9.87 2.15 20.25
C SER A 713 -8.62 1.70 21.01
N PHE A 714 -7.44 1.85 20.40
CA PHE A 714 -6.14 1.58 21.05
C PHE A 714 -6.00 2.22 22.45
N ARG A 715 -6.77 3.28 22.71
CA ARG A 715 -6.88 3.97 24.01
C ARG A 715 -7.56 3.13 25.10
N GLU A 716 -8.53 2.30 24.75
CA GLU A 716 -9.24 1.38 25.66
C GLU A 716 -8.40 0.12 25.95
N LEU A 717 -7.65 -0.36 24.95
CA LEU A 717 -6.67 -1.44 25.14
C LEU A 717 -5.50 -1.00 26.03
N LYS A 718 -5.03 0.24 25.85
CA LYS A 718 -3.99 0.84 26.69
C LYS A 718 -4.43 0.96 28.16
N SER A 719 -5.70 1.27 28.44
CA SER A 719 -6.18 1.32 29.83
C SER A 719 -6.20 -0.06 30.48
N CYS A 720 -6.52 -1.13 29.74
CA CYS A 720 -6.44 -2.50 30.24
C CYS A 720 -5.01 -2.96 30.53
N ILE A 721 -4.05 -2.57 29.69
CA ILE A 721 -2.61 -2.87 29.89
C ILE A 721 -2.05 -2.10 31.09
N GLU A 722 -2.41 -0.82 31.24
CA GLU A 722 -2.04 0.02 32.39
C GLU A 722 -2.67 -0.49 33.71
N GLU A 723 -3.88 -1.04 33.65
CA GLU A 723 -4.58 -1.62 34.80
C GLU A 723 -3.97 -2.97 35.24
N GLN A 724 -3.52 -3.80 34.29
CA GLN A 724 -2.74 -5.01 34.61
C GLN A 724 -1.37 -4.68 35.23
N GLN A 725 -0.69 -3.62 34.77
CA GLN A 725 0.56 -3.15 35.38
C GLN A 725 0.33 -2.61 36.81
N ARG A 726 -0.77 -1.91 37.08
CA ARG A 726 -1.14 -1.48 38.45
C ARG A 726 -1.40 -2.63 39.41
N ILE A 727 -1.99 -3.73 38.95
CA ILE A 727 -2.24 -4.92 39.78
C ILE A 727 -0.94 -5.67 40.11
N SER A 728 0.07 -5.63 39.22
CA SER A 728 1.37 -6.28 39.45
C SER A 728 2.21 -5.63 40.57
N VAL A 729 2.06 -4.31 40.77
CA VAL A 729 2.79 -3.55 41.81
C VAL A 729 2.27 -3.86 43.22
N TYR A 730 1.03 -4.35 43.36
CA TYR A 730 0.47 -4.73 44.67
C TYR A 730 0.85 -6.14 45.16
N ARG A 731 1.58 -6.94 44.35
CA ARG A 731 2.03 -8.30 44.73
C ARG A 731 3.48 -8.38 45.21
N GLN A 732 4.27 -7.31 45.14
CA GLN A 732 5.66 -7.30 45.63
C GLN A 732 5.83 -6.76 47.07
N SER A 733 4.74 -6.44 47.77
CA SER A 733 4.78 -5.98 49.17
C SER A 733 4.40 -7.04 50.22
N PHE A 734 4.29 -8.30 49.84
CA PHE A 734 4.26 -9.43 50.78
C PHE A 734 5.09 -10.61 50.26
N LYS A 735 6.41 -10.49 50.40
CA LYS A 735 7.33 -11.59 50.75
C LYS A 735 8.51 -11.00 51.53
#